data_AF-A0AAW2D5J2-F1
#
_entry.id   AF-A0AAW2D5J2-F1
#
_cell.length_a   1.000
_cell.length_b   1.000
_cell.length_c   1.000
_cell.angle_alpha   90.00
_cell.angle_beta   90.00
_cell.angle_gamma   90.00
#
_symmetry.space_group_name_H-M   'P 1'
#
loop_
_entity.id
_entity.type
_entity.pdbx_description
1 polymer ?
#
loop_
_entity_poly.entity_id
_entity_poly.type
_entity_poly.pdbx_seq_one_letter_code
_entity_poly.pdbx_strand_id
1 'polypeptide(L)'
;MAPKPKDKPKPSHSPSQPPPPIEDLFTSLSEHIQSSDFDQAAKVADQVLRVAPGDEDAIRCKVVALIKADRIDDALSTIQSTKKVPIDFTFFKAYCLYRQNKLDEALESLKTQETNSATMLLESQVLNRLGKMDACMDIYQKLQKSKIYSLEINSVAGLVSTGRASEVQGMLDALRVKPTSNFELAYNTACSLIERNKYTDAEQLLLSARRIGQETLMEDNLLDDDIEIELAPIAVQLAYVQQLLGHTQEAIETYTDIINRDLADELSLAVALNNLIALKGPKDVSDGLRKLDRLKEKDSQNFQLAHGLNLKLSPKQREAVYANRVLLLLHANRLDQARELVAALSDMFADSVMPVLLQAAVFVRENKAVRAEEVLGQFAEKFPDKSKVVLLARAQVAAAAGHPQIAAESLAQIPDIQHMPATVATLVSLKERAGDIDGAAAVLDSAIKWWSNAMTEDNKLNIIMQEAASFKLRHGHEEDAARLFEELVKSHGNMEALVGLVTTVARVDVNKAETYEKQLKPLPGLMGVDVDSLEKTSGAKHDDDSASHVGVTEAYEEGKSKAKSKKKRKRKPRYPKGFDPANPGPPPDPERWLPKRERSSYRPKRKDKRAAQVRGSQGAVVREKQEAGTSGASSNSSNSKSNQVSTSKGTSQNAAAEQSKPSSKSSRKKSRN
;
A
#
# COMPACT_ATOMS: atom_id res chain seq x y z
N MET A 1 -20.12 0.23 -81.70
CA MET A 1 -21.34 0.76 -81.06
C MET A 1 -21.94 -0.32 -80.17
N ALA A 2 -22.34 0.01 -78.94
CA ALA A 2 -23.22 -0.79 -78.08
C ALA A 2 -23.90 0.18 -77.08
N PRO A 3 -25.19 0.05 -76.77
CA PRO A 3 -25.91 1.04 -75.97
C PRO A 3 -25.66 0.87 -74.46
N LYS A 4 -25.74 1.98 -73.71
CA LYS A 4 -25.81 1.94 -72.24
C LYS A 4 -27.14 1.27 -71.79
N PRO A 5 -27.15 0.53 -70.66
CA PRO A 5 -28.40 0.07 -70.05
C PRO A 5 -29.23 1.27 -69.56
N LYS A 6 -30.56 1.13 -69.56
CA LYS A 6 -31.48 2.13 -69.01
C LYS A 6 -31.55 2.01 -67.49
N ASP A 7 -31.67 3.14 -66.79
CA ASP A 7 -31.99 3.18 -65.37
C ASP A 7 -33.34 2.53 -65.07
N LYS A 8 -33.43 1.84 -63.93
CA LYS A 8 -34.71 1.38 -63.38
C LYS A 8 -35.42 2.56 -62.70
N PRO A 9 -36.74 2.72 -62.85
CA PRO A 9 -37.49 3.71 -62.08
C PRO A 9 -37.41 3.37 -60.58
N LYS A 10 -37.36 4.41 -59.74
CA LYS A 10 -37.56 4.24 -58.29
C LYS A 10 -38.96 3.66 -58.03
N PRO A 11 -39.15 2.82 -56.99
CA PRO A 11 -40.49 2.45 -56.55
C PRO A 11 -41.27 3.71 -56.15
N SER A 12 -42.51 3.81 -56.63
CA SER A 12 -43.45 4.86 -56.23
C SER A 12 -43.75 4.76 -54.74
N HIS A 13 -43.92 5.91 -54.08
CA HIS A 13 -44.41 5.94 -52.69
C HIS A 13 -45.73 5.16 -52.58
N SER A 14 -45.78 4.20 -51.66
CA SER A 14 -47.04 3.65 -51.18
C SER A 14 -47.93 4.78 -50.66
N PRO A 15 -49.25 4.76 -50.86
CA PRO A 15 -50.13 5.64 -50.11
C PRO A 15 -49.89 5.36 -48.62
N SER A 16 -49.65 6.42 -47.84
CA SER A 16 -49.57 6.29 -46.39
C SER A 16 -50.88 5.71 -45.88
N GLN A 17 -50.82 4.58 -45.17
CA GLN A 17 -51.96 4.12 -44.39
C GLN A 17 -52.42 5.26 -43.46
N PRO A 18 -53.73 5.40 -43.21
CA PRO A 18 -54.19 6.33 -42.19
C PRO A 18 -53.47 6.00 -40.87
N PRO A 19 -53.13 7.01 -40.04
CA PRO A 19 -52.55 6.74 -38.73
C PRO A 19 -53.51 5.81 -37.96
N PRO A 20 -52.97 4.83 -37.21
CA PRO A 20 -53.81 3.92 -36.43
C PRO A 20 -54.69 4.72 -35.46
N PRO A 21 -55.91 4.23 -35.15
CA PRO A 21 -56.76 4.77 -34.11
C PRO A 21 -55.99 5.09 -32.83
N ILE A 22 -56.34 6.20 -32.18
CA ILE A 22 -55.67 6.62 -30.93
C ILE A 22 -55.85 5.58 -29.81
N GLU A 23 -56.97 4.84 -29.84
CA GLU A 23 -57.27 3.70 -28.95
C GLU A 23 -56.29 2.53 -29.16
N ASP A 24 -55.98 2.17 -30.42
CA ASP A 24 -54.98 1.14 -30.75
C ASP A 24 -53.57 1.57 -30.29
N LEU A 25 -53.24 2.86 -30.43
CA LEU A 25 -51.97 3.42 -29.94
C LEU A 25 -51.87 3.38 -28.42
N PHE A 26 -52.96 3.66 -27.68
CA PHE A 26 -52.97 3.51 -26.22
C PHE A 26 -52.89 2.04 -25.78
N THR A 27 -53.50 1.13 -26.53
CA THR A 27 -53.39 -0.32 -26.31
C THR A 27 -51.93 -0.77 -26.45
N SER A 28 -51.29 -0.45 -27.58
CA SER A 28 -49.88 -0.74 -27.83
C SER A 28 -48.94 -0.08 -26.80
N LEU A 29 -49.23 1.16 -26.37
CA LEU A 29 -48.49 1.83 -25.31
C LEU A 29 -48.57 1.07 -23.98
N SER A 30 -49.76 0.58 -23.62
CA SER A 30 -49.96 -0.26 -22.43
C SER A 30 -49.23 -1.60 -22.55
N GLU A 31 -49.27 -2.26 -23.71
CA GLU A 31 -48.54 -3.53 -23.95
C GLU A 31 -47.02 -3.36 -23.81
N HIS A 32 -46.45 -2.28 -24.36
CA HIS A 32 -45.02 -1.98 -24.20
C HIS A 32 -44.64 -1.62 -22.76
N ILE A 33 -45.51 -0.92 -22.02
CA ILE A 33 -45.28 -0.65 -20.58
C ILE A 33 -45.34 -1.94 -19.75
N GLN A 34 -46.31 -2.83 -20.02
CA GLN A 34 -46.46 -4.11 -19.31
C GLN A 34 -45.32 -5.09 -19.60
N SER A 35 -44.82 -5.10 -20.84
CA SER A 35 -43.64 -5.89 -21.24
C SER A 35 -42.29 -5.23 -20.88
N SER A 36 -42.31 -4.06 -20.23
CA SER A 36 -41.11 -3.27 -19.88
C SER A 36 -40.24 -2.82 -21.07
N ASP A 37 -40.80 -2.80 -22.29
CA ASP A 37 -40.16 -2.21 -23.47
C ASP A 37 -40.36 -0.69 -23.49
N PHE A 38 -39.67 -0.02 -22.56
CA PHE A 38 -39.82 1.41 -22.34
C PHE A 38 -39.36 2.27 -23.52
N ASP A 39 -38.42 1.77 -24.34
CA ASP A 39 -37.95 2.48 -25.52
C ASP A 39 -38.98 2.42 -26.67
N GLN A 40 -39.80 1.37 -26.80
CA GLN A 40 -40.95 1.40 -27.71
C GLN A 40 -42.13 2.15 -27.09
N ALA A 41 -42.39 2.03 -25.79
CA ALA A 41 -43.43 2.82 -25.10
C ALA A 41 -43.24 4.33 -25.33
N ALA A 42 -42.00 4.85 -25.22
CA ALA A 42 -41.70 6.25 -25.52
C ALA A 42 -42.02 6.62 -26.99
N LYS A 43 -41.74 5.73 -27.96
CA LYS A 43 -42.02 5.94 -29.40
C LYS A 43 -43.50 5.83 -29.75
N VAL A 44 -44.29 5.04 -29.02
CA VAL A 44 -45.74 4.93 -29.19
C VAL A 44 -46.45 6.11 -28.52
N ALA A 45 -45.98 6.58 -27.37
CA ALA A 45 -46.42 7.85 -26.81
C ALA A 45 -46.14 9.02 -27.78
N ASP A 46 -44.98 9.05 -28.45
CA ASP A 46 -44.69 9.98 -29.55
C ASP A 46 -45.54 9.76 -30.82
N GLN A 47 -46.31 8.68 -30.94
CA GLN A 47 -47.36 8.54 -31.97
C GLN A 47 -48.69 9.13 -31.48
N VAL A 48 -49.10 8.85 -30.23
CA VAL A 48 -50.28 9.47 -29.62
C VAL A 48 -50.16 10.99 -29.63
N LEU A 49 -49.01 11.55 -29.23
CA LEU A 49 -48.77 12.99 -29.20
C LEU A 49 -48.67 13.66 -30.59
N ARG A 50 -48.60 12.89 -31.68
CA ARG A 50 -48.77 13.43 -33.04
C ARG A 50 -50.24 13.53 -33.46
N VAL A 51 -51.14 12.78 -32.81
CA VAL A 51 -52.59 12.84 -33.02
C VAL A 51 -53.24 13.81 -32.03
N ALA A 52 -52.82 13.78 -30.76
CA ALA A 52 -53.30 14.61 -29.66
C ALA A 52 -52.13 15.28 -28.90
N PRO A 53 -51.58 16.42 -29.38
CA PRO A 53 -50.36 17.03 -28.83
C PRO A 53 -50.44 17.59 -27.40
N GLY A 54 -51.62 17.57 -26.79
CA GLY A 54 -51.87 18.02 -25.41
C GLY A 54 -52.42 16.92 -24.50
N ASP A 55 -52.39 15.65 -24.93
CA ASP A 55 -52.85 14.51 -24.15
C ASP A 55 -51.95 14.31 -22.92
N GLU A 56 -52.52 14.42 -21.71
CA GLU A 56 -51.71 14.42 -20.50
C GLU A 56 -51.09 13.05 -20.18
N ASP A 57 -51.82 11.98 -20.44
CA ASP A 57 -51.40 10.63 -20.06
C ASP A 57 -50.35 10.08 -21.02
N ALA A 58 -50.44 10.40 -22.31
CA ALA A 58 -49.36 10.14 -23.26
C ALA A 58 -48.07 10.90 -22.89
N ILE A 59 -48.13 12.14 -22.38
CA ILE A 59 -46.93 12.83 -21.90
C ILE A 59 -46.40 12.22 -20.60
N ARG A 60 -47.28 11.86 -19.64
CA ARG A 60 -46.88 11.15 -18.41
C ARG A 60 -46.19 9.83 -18.73
N CYS A 61 -46.79 9.00 -19.58
CA CYS A 61 -46.22 7.75 -20.06
C CYS A 61 -44.88 7.98 -20.78
N LYS A 62 -44.77 8.98 -21.67
CA LYS A 62 -43.51 9.31 -22.34
C LYS A 62 -42.39 9.66 -21.34
N VAL A 63 -42.66 10.53 -20.38
CA VAL A 63 -41.66 10.95 -19.37
C VAL A 63 -41.21 9.78 -18.52
N VAL A 64 -42.15 8.96 -18.01
CA VAL A 64 -41.83 7.78 -17.21
C VAL A 64 -41.09 6.71 -18.02
N ALA A 65 -41.49 6.47 -19.27
CA ALA A 65 -40.83 5.52 -20.17
C ALA A 65 -39.39 5.96 -20.51
N LEU A 66 -39.16 7.23 -20.83
CA LEU A 66 -37.81 7.75 -21.06
C LEU A 66 -36.92 7.63 -19.80
N ILE A 67 -37.46 7.88 -18.61
CA ILE A 67 -36.74 7.67 -17.34
C ILE A 67 -36.41 6.18 -17.13
N LYS A 68 -37.35 5.27 -17.44
CA LYS A 68 -37.18 3.82 -17.31
C LYS A 68 -36.24 3.21 -18.36
N ALA A 69 -36.13 3.83 -19.54
CA ALA A 69 -35.15 3.50 -20.58
C ALA A 69 -33.77 4.16 -20.36
N ASP A 70 -33.54 4.78 -19.19
CA ASP A 70 -32.35 5.55 -18.83
C ASP A 70 -32.03 6.78 -19.72
N ARG A 71 -32.99 7.22 -20.53
CA ARG A 71 -32.89 8.38 -21.43
C ARG A 71 -33.22 9.67 -20.69
N ILE A 72 -32.44 9.95 -19.65
CA ILE A 72 -32.65 11.03 -18.67
C ILE A 72 -32.68 12.42 -19.34
N ASP A 73 -31.81 12.66 -20.32
CA ASP A 73 -31.75 13.95 -21.03
C ASP A 73 -33.00 14.19 -21.89
N ASP A 74 -33.50 13.16 -22.57
CA ASP A 74 -34.74 13.21 -23.36
C ASP A 74 -35.96 13.41 -22.46
N ALA A 75 -35.99 12.77 -21.28
CA ALA A 75 -37.05 12.95 -20.28
C ALA A 75 -37.05 14.40 -19.75
N LEU A 76 -35.89 14.92 -19.36
CA LEU A 76 -35.74 16.29 -18.87
C LEU A 76 -36.07 17.33 -19.95
N SER A 77 -35.70 17.07 -21.21
CA SER A 77 -36.11 17.86 -22.37
C SER A 77 -37.63 17.87 -22.57
N THR A 78 -38.26 16.68 -22.52
CA THR A 78 -39.72 16.50 -22.64
C THR A 78 -40.49 17.24 -21.53
N ILE A 79 -39.99 17.21 -20.29
CA ILE A 79 -40.54 18.01 -19.18
C ILE A 79 -40.42 19.51 -19.48
N GLN A 80 -39.26 19.96 -19.98
CA GLN A 80 -39.04 21.38 -20.27
C GLN A 80 -39.88 21.93 -21.42
N SER A 81 -40.19 21.13 -22.44
CA SER A 81 -41.11 21.52 -23.53
C SER A 81 -42.58 21.59 -23.08
N THR A 82 -42.95 20.84 -22.05
CA THR A 82 -44.36 20.64 -21.63
C THR A 82 -44.91 21.74 -20.71
N LYS A 83 -44.13 22.79 -20.40
CA LYS A 83 -44.48 23.92 -19.50
C LYS A 83 -45.79 24.70 -19.80
N LYS A 84 -46.55 24.33 -20.83
CA LYS A 84 -47.87 24.89 -21.17
C LYS A 84 -49.06 24.02 -20.72
N VAL A 85 -48.81 22.79 -20.27
CA VAL A 85 -49.84 21.83 -19.83
C VAL A 85 -49.80 21.77 -18.29
N PRO A 86 -50.95 21.75 -17.58
CA PRO A 86 -51.00 21.88 -16.11
C PRO A 86 -50.62 20.60 -15.34
N ILE A 87 -49.61 19.86 -15.82
CA ILE A 87 -49.11 18.62 -15.18
C ILE A 87 -47.90 18.96 -14.30
N ASP A 88 -47.95 18.57 -13.03
CA ASP A 88 -46.78 18.66 -12.17
C ASP A 88 -45.77 17.53 -12.45
N PHE A 89 -44.69 17.89 -13.14
CA PHE A 89 -43.54 17.02 -13.38
C PHE A 89 -42.37 17.29 -12.42
N THR A 90 -42.56 18.06 -11.34
CA THR A 90 -41.46 18.56 -10.51
C THR A 90 -40.68 17.44 -9.81
N PHE A 91 -41.34 16.40 -9.31
CA PHE A 91 -40.67 15.19 -8.80
C PHE A 91 -39.83 14.49 -9.88
N PHE A 92 -40.37 14.30 -11.08
CA PHE A 92 -39.63 13.67 -12.19
C PHE A 92 -38.47 14.54 -12.68
N LYS A 93 -38.63 15.88 -12.68
CA LYS A 93 -37.56 16.84 -12.92
C LYS A 93 -36.44 16.71 -11.87
N ALA A 94 -36.80 16.66 -10.58
CA ALA A 94 -35.83 16.46 -9.50
C ALA A 94 -35.09 15.13 -9.65
N TYR A 95 -35.79 14.05 -10.01
CA TYR A 95 -35.18 12.75 -10.28
C TYR A 95 -34.20 12.80 -11.46
N CYS A 96 -34.58 13.43 -12.58
CA CYS A 96 -33.68 13.61 -13.72
C CYS A 96 -32.45 14.47 -13.37
N LEU A 97 -32.61 15.53 -12.58
CA LEU A 97 -31.49 16.36 -12.09
C LEU A 97 -30.56 15.57 -11.16
N TYR A 98 -31.10 14.76 -10.25
CA TYR A 98 -30.34 13.83 -9.41
C TYR A 98 -29.56 12.81 -10.25
N ARG A 99 -30.18 12.23 -11.29
CA ARG A 99 -29.52 11.33 -12.25
C ARG A 99 -28.44 12.01 -13.09
N GLN A 100 -28.60 13.29 -13.43
CA GLN A 100 -27.56 14.15 -14.02
C GLN A 100 -26.49 14.64 -13.01
N ASN A 101 -26.55 14.19 -11.76
CA ASN A 101 -25.67 14.63 -10.66
C ASN A 101 -25.71 16.15 -10.37
N LYS A 102 -26.81 16.83 -10.72
CA LYS A 102 -27.11 18.24 -10.41
C LYS A 102 -27.83 18.34 -9.07
N LEU A 103 -27.10 17.98 -8.01
CA LEU A 103 -27.68 17.64 -6.71
C LEU A 103 -28.40 18.83 -6.05
N ASP A 104 -27.82 20.03 -6.06
CA ASP A 104 -28.49 21.20 -5.46
C ASP A 104 -29.71 21.68 -6.28
N GLU A 105 -29.70 21.55 -7.62
CA GLU A 105 -30.89 21.81 -8.45
C GLU A 105 -32.01 20.79 -8.19
N ALA A 106 -31.65 19.53 -7.95
CA ALA A 106 -32.59 18.48 -7.57
C ALA A 106 -33.21 18.76 -6.20
N LEU A 107 -32.40 19.13 -5.20
CA LEU A 107 -32.84 19.48 -3.86
C LEU A 107 -33.75 20.72 -3.86
N GLU A 108 -33.39 21.78 -4.59
CA GLU A 108 -34.23 22.97 -4.74
C GLU A 108 -35.59 22.63 -5.39
N SER A 109 -35.59 21.72 -6.37
CA SER A 109 -36.83 21.24 -7.01
C SER A 109 -37.72 20.44 -6.07
N LEU A 110 -37.17 19.79 -5.02
CA LEU A 110 -37.95 19.03 -4.04
C LEU A 110 -38.61 19.94 -2.99
N LYS A 111 -38.02 21.09 -2.65
CA LYS A 111 -38.61 22.04 -1.67
C LYS A 111 -40.00 22.54 -2.05
N THR A 112 -40.34 22.55 -3.33
CA THR A 112 -41.64 22.97 -3.87
C THR A 112 -42.64 21.82 -4.04
N GLN A 113 -42.37 20.64 -3.46
CA GLN A 113 -43.25 19.47 -3.52
C GLN A 113 -43.86 19.16 -2.14
N GLU A 114 -44.97 18.44 -2.15
CA GLU A 114 -45.57 17.92 -0.92
C GLU A 114 -44.66 16.86 -0.27
N THR A 115 -44.44 16.97 1.04
CA THR A 115 -43.62 16.04 1.81
C THR A 115 -44.32 14.69 1.96
N ASN A 116 -43.87 13.69 1.19
CA ASN A 116 -44.39 12.32 1.21
C ASN A 116 -43.24 11.31 1.11
N SER A 117 -43.53 10.03 1.29
CA SER A 117 -42.51 8.96 1.30
C SER A 117 -41.59 8.93 0.06
N ALA A 118 -42.08 9.33 -1.12
CA ALA A 118 -41.29 9.33 -2.35
C ALA A 118 -40.43 10.60 -2.50
N THR A 119 -40.97 11.78 -2.18
CA THR A 119 -40.19 13.03 -2.19
C THR A 119 -39.09 13.00 -1.13
N MET A 120 -39.40 12.50 0.07
CA MET A 120 -38.43 12.27 1.15
C MET A 120 -37.36 11.23 0.79
N LEU A 121 -37.71 10.12 0.11
CA LEU A 121 -36.71 9.12 -0.31
C LEU A 121 -35.74 9.67 -1.36
N LEU A 122 -36.22 10.51 -2.29
CA LEU A 122 -35.35 11.17 -3.25
C LEU A 122 -34.52 12.29 -2.58
N GLU A 123 -35.08 13.02 -1.60
CA GLU A 123 -34.37 14.02 -0.82
C GLU A 123 -33.21 13.39 -0.03
N SER A 124 -33.42 12.27 0.66
CA SER A 124 -32.35 11.57 1.37
C SER A 124 -31.28 11.01 0.43
N GLN A 125 -31.65 10.49 -0.75
CA GLN A 125 -30.69 10.08 -1.79
C GLN A 125 -29.82 11.26 -2.29
N VAL A 126 -30.41 12.44 -2.48
CA VAL A 126 -29.70 13.67 -2.87
C VAL A 126 -28.79 14.16 -1.72
N LEU A 127 -29.28 14.20 -0.48
CA LEU A 127 -28.52 14.60 0.70
C LEU A 127 -27.33 13.67 0.99
N ASN A 128 -27.51 12.36 0.81
CA ASN A 128 -26.44 11.37 0.92
C ASN A 128 -25.31 11.65 -0.08
N ARG A 129 -25.64 11.88 -1.36
CA ARG A 129 -24.65 12.27 -2.38
C ARG A 129 -23.98 13.63 -2.11
N LEU A 130 -24.67 14.54 -1.44
CA LEU A 130 -24.13 15.83 -0.98
C LEU A 130 -23.29 15.72 0.31
N GLY A 131 -23.16 14.53 0.92
CA GLY A 131 -22.48 14.33 2.21
C GLY A 131 -23.21 14.94 3.42
N LYS A 132 -24.46 15.41 3.25
CA LYS A 132 -25.27 16.07 4.28
C LYS A 132 -25.94 15.03 5.18
N MET A 133 -25.13 14.22 5.87
CA MET A 133 -25.58 12.96 6.46
C MET A 133 -26.63 13.12 7.56
N ASP A 134 -26.51 14.10 8.46
CA ASP A 134 -27.47 14.26 9.56
C ASP A 134 -28.89 14.51 9.06
N ALA A 135 -29.04 15.37 8.05
CA ALA A 135 -30.32 15.61 7.38
C ALA A 135 -30.85 14.35 6.65
N CYS A 136 -29.96 13.52 6.10
CA CYS A 136 -30.32 12.24 5.50
C CYS A 136 -30.84 11.25 6.55
N MET A 137 -30.17 11.16 7.72
CA MET A 137 -30.56 10.29 8.84
C MET A 137 -31.88 10.74 9.48
N ASP A 138 -32.09 12.04 9.65
CA ASP A 138 -33.37 12.63 10.09
C ASP A 138 -34.53 12.21 9.17
N ILE A 139 -34.29 12.07 7.87
CA ILE A 139 -35.28 11.61 6.90
C ILE A 139 -35.49 10.10 7.02
N TYR A 140 -34.42 9.29 7.08
CA TYR A 140 -34.56 7.84 7.28
C TYR A 140 -35.29 7.49 8.59
N GLN A 141 -35.09 8.25 9.67
CA GLN A 141 -35.83 8.08 10.93
C GLN A 141 -37.33 8.39 10.77
N LYS A 142 -37.69 9.43 10.00
CA LYS A 142 -39.10 9.73 9.67
C LYS A 142 -39.71 8.64 8.78
N LEU A 143 -38.94 8.12 7.83
CA LEU A 143 -39.33 7.06 6.90
C LEU A 143 -39.42 5.66 7.55
N GLN A 144 -38.88 5.45 8.76
CA GLN A 144 -38.89 4.16 9.47
C GLN A 144 -40.30 3.53 9.63
N LYS A 145 -41.37 4.35 9.62
CA LYS A 145 -42.76 3.88 9.71
C LYS A 145 -43.40 3.56 8.35
N SER A 146 -42.76 3.97 7.25
CA SER A 146 -43.17 3.64 5.88
C SER A 146 -42.68 2.26 5.51
N LYS A 147 -43.50 1.46 4.82
CA LYS A 147 -43.11 0.14 4.27
C LYS A 147 -42.24 0.29 3.01
N ILE A 148 -41.12 1.00 3.11
CA ILE A 148 -40.15 1.17 2.04
C ILE A 148 -39.22 -0.05 2.03
N TYR A 149 -39.19 -0.77 0.91
CA TYR A 149 -38.28 -1.88 0.68
C TYR A 149 -36.82 -1.40 0.70
N SER A 150 -35.90 -2.19 1.27
CA SER A 150 -34.46 -1.92 1.38
C SER A 150 -34.07 -0.63 2.14
N LEU A 151 -34.97 -0.02 2.92
CA LEU A 151 -34.66 1.19 3.70
C LEU A 151 -33.51 0.95 4.69
N GLU A 152 -33.47 -0.21 5.33
CA GLU A 152 -32.42 -0.65 6.24
C GLU A 152 -31.05 -0.78 5.54
N ILE A 153 -31.05 -1.27 4.31
CA ILE A 153 -29.85 -1.50 3.49
C ILE A 153 -29.24 -0.14 3.10
N ASN A 154 -30.07 0.76 2.59
CA ASN A 154 -29.70 2.13 2.24
C ASN A 154 -29.22 2.95 3.46
N SER A 155 -29.86 2.76 4.62
CA SER A 155 -29.51 3.51 5.84
C SER A 155 -28.16 3.07 6.42
N VAL A 156 -27.89 1.76 6.47
CA VAL A 156 -26.57 1.23 6.89
C VAL A 156 -25.48 1.60 5.87
N ALA A 157 -25.75 1.50 4.58
CA ALA A 157 -24.80 1.91 3.54
C ALA A 157 -24.43 3.40 3.65
N GLY A 158 -25.40 4.27 3.95
CA GLY A 158 -25.16 5.71 4.18
C GLY A 158 -24.32 5.99 5.43
N LEU A 159 -24.60 5.33 6.55
CA LEU A 159 -23.78 5.44 7.77
C LEU A 159 -22.32 5.03 7.53
N VAL A 160 -22.07 3.92 6.82
CA VAL A 160 -20.71 3.48 6.48
C VAL A 160 -20.04 4.43 5.49
N SER A 161 -20.74 4.86 4.44
CA SER A 161 -20.20 5.77 3.41
C SER A 161 -19.74 7.13 3.99
N THR A 162 -20.21 7.48 5.18
CA THR A 162 -19.91 8.74 5.87
C THR A 162 -19.08 8.57 7.15
N GLY A 163 -18.51 7.37 7.39
CA GLY A 163 -17.60 7.12 8.52
C GLY A 163 -18.28 6.90 9.87
N ARG A 164 -19.61 6.73 9.91
CA ARG A 164 -20.44 6.58 11.12
C ARG A 164 -20.69 5.11 11.47
N ALA A 165 -19.71 4.25 11.18
CA ALA A 165 -19.75 2.80 11.41
C ALA A 165 -20.00 2.38 12.88
N SER A 166 -19.80 3.29 13.84
CA SER A 166 -20.18 3.10 15.25
C SER A 166 -21.69 2.95 15.45
N GLU A 167 -22.50 3.71 14.69
CA GLU A 167 -23.96 3.82 14.87
C GLU A 167 -24.75 2.69 14.22
N VAL A 168 -24.15 1.95 13.29
CA VAL A 168 -24.78 0.87 12.51
C VAL A 168 -25.49 -0.17 13.39
N GLN A 169 -24.89 -0.54 14.53
CA GLN A 169 -25.53 -1.49 15.46
C GLN A 169 -26.82 -0.92 16.06
N GLY A 170 -26.79 0.32 16.57
CA GLY A 170 -27.96 0.97 17.15
C GLY A 170 -29.07 1.21 16.12
N MET A 171 -28.70 1.44 14.86
CA MET A 171 -29.65 1.48 13.74
C MET A 171 -30.31 0.13 13.49
N LEU A 172 -29.55 -0.97 13.41
CA LEU A 172 -30.09 -2.32 13.24
C LEU A 172 -31.02 -2.71 14.41
N ASP A 173 -30.62 -2.38 15.64
CA ASP A 173 -31.41 -2.62 16.86
C ASP A 173 -32.73 -1.81 16.85
N ALA A 174 -32.69 -0.55 16.43
CA ALA A 174 -33.86 0.31 16.30
C ALA A 174 -34.82 -0.15 15.18
N LEU A 175 -34.27 -0.65 14.06
CA LEU A 175 -35.03 -1.26 12.96
C LEU A 175 -35.52 -2.68 13.29
N ARG A 176 -34.93 -3.33 14.31
CA ARG A 176 -35.15 -4.73 14.72
C ARG A 176 -34.80 -5.76 13.64
N VAL A 177 -33.84 -5.42 12.78
CA VAL A 177 -33.36 -6.28 11.68
C VAL A 177 -32.01 -6.88 12.06
N LYS A 178 -31.74 -8.13 11.66
CA LYS A 178 -30.43 -8.77 11.89
C LYS A 178 -29.47 -8.39 10.76
N PRO A 179 -28.14 -8.27 11.02
CA PRO A 179 -27.15 -8.11 9.95
C PRO A 179 -27.31 -9.14 8.82
N THR A 180 -27.63 -10.39 9.18
CA THR A 180 -27.80 -11.52 8.26
C THR A 180 -29.23 -11.71 7.74
N SER A 181 -30.06 -10.65 7.73
CA SER A 181 -31.44 -10.73 7.20
C SER A 181 -31.49 -10.75 5.67
N ASN A 182 -30.45 -10.25 4.99
CA ASN A 182 -30.17 -10.43 3.56
C ASN A 182 -28.65 -10.23 3.33
N PHE A 183 -28.15 -10.52 2.12
CA PHE A 183 -26.71 -10.46 1.85
C PHE A 183 -26.14 -9.04 1.75
N GLU A 184 -26.88 -8.08 1.18
CA GLU A 184 -26.45 -6.68 1.07
C GLU A 184 -26.30 -6.03 2.44
N LEU A 185 -27.23 -6.29 3.36
CA LEU A 185 -27.18 -5.79 4.73
C LEU A 185 -26.03 -6.42 5.52
N ALA A 186 -25.74 -7.70 5.28
CA ALA A 186 -24.59 -8.38 5.87
C ALA A 186 -23.27 -7.79 5.35
N TYR A 187 -23.17 -7.56 4.03
CA TYR A 187 -22.05 -6.87 3.38
C TYR A 187 -21.83 -5.46 3.94
N ASN A 188 -22.87 -4.62 3.94
CA ASN A 188 -22.79 -3.25 4.45
C ASN A 188 -22.45 -3.21 5.95
N THR A 189 -23.00 -4.14 6.75
CA THR A 189 -22.63 -4.26 8.17
C THR A 189 -21.18 -4.72 8.34
N ALA A 190 -20.67 -5.62 7.49
CA ALA A 190 -19.27 -6.02 7.50
C ALA A 190 -18.34 -4.85 7.13
N CYS A 191 -18.72 -3.98 6.20
CA CYS A 191 -17.99 -2.75 5.91
C CYS A 191 -17.91 -1.83 7.15
N SER A 192 -18.95 -1.79 8.00
CA SER A 192 -18.89 -1.08 9.30
C SER A 192 -17.90 -1.72 10.30
N LEU A 193 -17.71 -3.05 10.24
CA LEU A 193 -16.70 -3.75 11.04
C LEU A 193 -15.28 -3.47 10.53
N ILE A 194 -15.10 -3.36 9.21
CA ILE A 194 -13.82 -3.00 8.56
C ILE A 194 -13.37 -1.61 8.98
N GLU A 195 -14.22 -0.57 8.89
CA GLU A 195 -13.87 0.78 9.36
C GLU A 195 -13.52 0.82 10.86
N ARG A 196 -14.06 -0.12 11.65
CA ARG A 196 -13.79 -0.29 13.09
C ARG A 196 -12.60 -1.21 13.39
N ASN A 197 -11.80 -1.57 12.38
CA ASN A 197 -10.65 -2.48 12.46
C ASN A 197 -10.97 -3.90 12.99
N LYS A 198 -12.25 -4.32 12.94
CA LYS A 198 -12.73 -5.64 13.39
C LYS A 198 -12.65 -6.67 12.26
N TYR A 199 -11.44 -6.89 11.75
CA TYR A 199 -11.21 -7.67 10.52
C TYR A 199 -11.67 -9.14 10.62
N THR A 200 -11.49 -9.78 11.77
CA THR A 200 -12.00 -11.15 12.01
C THR A 200 -13.53 -11.23 11.94
N ASP A 201 -14.21 -10.27 12.58
CA ASP A 201 -15.67 -10.22 12.64
C ASP A 201 -16.24 -9.91 11.24
N ALA A 202 -15.57 -9.04 10.49
CA ALA A 202 -15.89 -8.72 9.10
C ALA A 202 -15.72 -9.93 8.17
N GLU A 203 -14.65 -10.71 8.30
CA GLU A 203 -14.42 -11.91 7.47
C GLU A 203 -15.57 -12.92 7.62
N GLN A 204 -15.97 -13.21 8.86
CA GLN A 204 -17.06 -14.15 9.14
C GLN A 204 -18.42 -13.62 8.64
N LEU A 205 -18.64 -12.32 8.71
CA LEU A 205 -19.89 -11.71 8.21
C LEU A 205 -19.92 -11.62 6.67
N LEU A 206 -18.78 -11.41 6.00
CA LEU A 206 -18.68 -11.46 4.52
C LEU A 206 -18.81 -12.88 3.98
N LEU A 207 -18.25 -13.88 4.66
CA LEU A 207 -18.48 -15.30 4.36
C LEU A 207 -19.96 -15.67 4.52
N SER A 208 -20.63 -15.11 5.52
CA SER A 208 -22.08 -15.27 5.73
C SER A 208 -22.88 -14.56 4.64
N ALA A 209 -22.52 -13.32 4.28
CA ALA A 209 -23.13 -12.55 3.20
C ALA A 209 -23.05 -13.29 1.87
N ARG A 210 -21.86 -13.78 1.49
CA ARG A 210 -21.65 -14.55 0.25
C ARG A 210 -22.50 -15.82 0.21
N ARG A 211 -22.62 -16.54 1.34
CA ARG A 211 -23.48 -17.74 1.41
C ARG A 211 -24.95 -17.38 1.21
N ILE A 212 -25.47 -16.40 1.97
CA ILE A 212 -26.88 -15.97 1.88
C ILE A 212 -27.19 -15.51 0.46
N GLY A 213 -26.30 -14.72 -0.16
CA GLY A 213 -26.51 -14.23 -1.52
C GLY A 213 -26.47 -15.35 -2.55
N GLN A 214 -25.57 -16.32 -2.42
CA GLN A 214 -25.56 -17.49 -3.32
C GLN A 214 -26.81 -18.36 -3.14
N GLU A 215 -27.29 -18.56 -1.90
CA GLU A 215 -28.54 -19.28 -1.63
C GLU A 215 -29.76 -18.54 -2.24
N THR A 216 -29.92 -17.24 -1.98
CA THR A 216 -31.04 -16.43 -2.50
C THR A 216 -31.04 -16.32 -4.04
N LEU A 217 -29.91 -15.99 -4.66
CA LEU A 217 -29.86 -15.77 -6.12
C LEU A 217 -30.03 -17.09 -6.91
N MET A 218 -29.69 -18.24 -6.31
CA MET A 218 -30.03 -19.56 -6.86
C MET A 218 -31.53 -19.88 -6.70
N GLU A 219 -32.17 -19.48 -5.61
CA GLU A 219 -33.65 -19.61 -5.45
C GLU A 219 -34.42 -18.74 -6.46
N ASP A 220 -33.89 -17.56 -6.81
CA ASP A 220 -34.39 -16.68 -7.88
C ASP A 220 -34.08 -17.18 -9.31
N ASN A 221 -33.35 -18.30 -9.45
CA ASN A 221 -32.99 -18.96 -10.73
C ASN A 221 -32.07 -18.13 -11.66
N LEU A 222 -31.18 -17.30 -11.10
CA LEU A 222 -30.09 -16.69 -11.87
C LEU A 222 -29.08 -17.74 -12.36
N LEU A 223 -28.33 -17.43 -13.42
CA LEU A 223 -27.24 -18.29 -13.90
C LEU A 223 -26.00 -18.15 -13.00
N ASP A 224 -25.14 -19.18 -12.97
CA ASP A 224 -23.90 -19.18 -12.18
C ASP A 224 -23.03 -17.93 -12.45
N ASP A 225 -22.91 -17.51 -13.72
CA ASP A 225 -22.16 -16.31 -14.12
C ASP A 225 -22.82 -15.02 -13.56
N ASP A 226 -24.16 -14.91 -13.60
CA ASP A 226 -24.89 -13.74 -13.08
C ASP A 226 -24.76 -13.66 -11.54
N ILE A 227 -24.81 -14.81 -10.86
CA ILE A 227 -24.59 -14.93 -9.41
C ILE A 227 -23.16 -14.48 -9.05
N GLU A 228 -22.16 -14.81 -9.87
CA GLU A 228 -20.79 -14.33 -9.64
C GLU A 228 -20.63 -12.81 -9.87
N ILE A 229 -21.42 -12.20 -10.75
CA ILE A 229 -21.44 -10.74 -10.96
C ILE A 229 -22.01 -10.03 -9.72
N GLU A 230 -23.19 -10.43 -9.25
CA GLU A 230 -23.85 -9.82 -8.08
C GLU A 230 -23.07 -10.02 -6.78
N LEU A 231 -22.35 -11.14 -6.63
CA LEU A 231 -21.52 -11.41 -5.44
C LEU A 231 -20.07 -10.89 -5.56
N ALA A 232 -19.68 -10.30 -6.70
CA ALA A 232 -18.33 -9.77 -6.90
C ALA A 232 -17.91 -8.71 -5.85
N PRO A 233 -18.77 -7.74 -5.44
CA PRO A 233 -18.41 -6.76 -4.40
C PRO A 233 -18.05 -7.44 -3.07
N ILE A 234 -18.76 -8.52 -2.71
CA ILE A 234 -18.52 -9.30 -1.49
C ILE A 234 -17.19 -10.06 -1.61
N ALA A 235 -16.91 -10.67 -2.76
CA ALA A 235 -15.67 -11.41 -3.00
C ALA A 235 -14.43 -10.50 -2.96
N VAL A 236 -14.49 -9.32 -3.59
CA VAL A 236 -13.42 -8.31 -3.54
C VAL A 236 -13.22 -7.79 -2.11
N GLN A 237 -14.31 -7.54 -1.38
CA GLN A 237 -14.23 -7.01 -0.01
C GLN A 237 -13.72 -8.05 0.99
N LEU A 238 -14.02 -9.34 0.78
CA LEU A 238 -13.48 -10.47 1.54
C LEU A 238 -11.97 -10.63 1.31
N ALA A 239 -11.52 -10.57 0.05
CA ALA A 239 -10.09 -10.60 -0.29
C ALA A 239 -9.31 -9.42 0.32
N TYR A 240 -9.94 -8.24 0.46
CA TYR A 240 -9.35 -7.11 1.18
C TYR A 240 -9.19 -7.35 2.69
N VAL A 241 -10.19 -7.97 3.32
CA VAL A 241 -10.10 -8.36 4.75
C VAL A 241 -9.03 -9.43 4.96
N GLN A 242 -8.98 -10.44 4.09
CA GLN A 242 -7.93 -11.48 4.06
C GLN A 242 -6.53 -10.88 3.93
N GLN A 243 -6.35 -9.92 3.01
CA GLN A 243 -5.12 -9.14 2.86
C GLN A 243 -4.71 -8.43 4.16
N LEU A 244 -5.65 -7.84 4.92
CA LEU A 244 -5.36 -7.16 6.19
C LEU A 244 -5.13 -8.13 7.36
N LEU A 245 -5.70 -9.34 7.31
CA LEU A 245 -5.41 -10.43 8.25
C LEU A 245 -4.07 -11.14 7.97
N GLY A 246 -3.43 -10.87 6.82
CA GLY A 246 -2.17 -11.49 6.39
C GLY A 246 -2.34 -12.74 5.51
N HIS A 247 -3.58 -13.13 5.20
CA HIS A 247 -3.96 -14.18 4.23
C HIS A 247 -3.73 -13.66 2.79
N THR A 248 -2.46 -13.39 2.49
CA THR A 248 -2.04 -12.65 1.29
C THR A 248 -2.04 -13.48 0.01
N GLN A 249 -1.91 -14.80 0.10
CA GLN A 249 -1.93 -15.68 -1.07
C GLN A 249 -3.37 -15.87 -1.56
N GLU A 250 -4.28 -16.10 -0.63
CA GLU A 250 -5.73 -16.23 -0.80
C GLU A 250 -6.34 -14.97 -1.41
N ALA A 251 -5.90 -13.80 -0.94
CA ALA A 251 -6.27 -12.50 -1.51
C ALA A 251 -5.71 -12.31 -2.94
N ILE A 252 -4.44 -12.66 -3.20
CA ILE A 252 -3.84 -12.58 -4.55
C ILE A 252 -4.60 -13.48 -5.53
N GLU A 253 -4.92 -14.71 -5.14
CA GLU A 253 -5.69 -15.66 -5.95
C GLU A 253 -7.09 -15.12 -6.25
N THR A 254 -7.84 -14.71 -5.22
CA THR A 254 -9.20 -14.17 -5.38
C THR A 254 -9.24 -12.94 -6.29
N TYR A 255 -8.35 -11.96 -6.11
CA TYR A 255 -8.29 -10.81 -7.03
C TYR A 255 -7.89 -11.23 -8.45
N THR A 256 -6.95 -12.17 -8.58
CA THR A 256 -6.47 -12.62 -9.90
C THR A 256 -7.56 -13.33 -10.68
N ASP A 257 -8.38 -14.17 -10.04
CA ASP A 257 -9.49 -14.87 -10.67
C ASP A 257 -10.59 -13.90 -11.12
N ILE A 258 -10.97 -12.94 -10.28
CA ILE A 258 -11.93 -11.87 -10.62
C ILE A 258 -11.44 -11.07 -11.85
N ILE A 259 -10.15 -10.69 -11.88
CA ILE A 259 -9.53 -9.94 -12.97
C ILE A 259 -9.36 -10.78 -14.27
N ASN A 260 -9.29 -12.10 -14.16
CA ASN A 260 -9.11 -13.00 -15.30
C ASN A 260 -10.45 -13.48 -15.90
N ARG A 261 -11.50 -13.60 -15.08
CA ARG A 261 -12.87 -13.92 -15.53
C ARG A 261 -13.53 -12.74 -16.23
N ASP A 262 -13.21 -11.51 -15.81
CA ASP A 262 -13.70 -10.25 -16.40
C ASP A 262 -15.24 -10.10 -16.40
N LEU A 263 -15.94 -10.90 -15.58
CA LEU A 263 -17.39 -10.82 -15.36
C LEU A 263 -17.78 -9.67 -14.42
N ALA A 264 -16.98 -9.45 -13.37
CA ALA A 264 -17.28 -8.53 -12.28
C ALA A 264 -17.51 -7.08 -12.75
N ASP A 265 -18.37 -6.36 -12.03
CA ASP A 265 -18.71 -4.97 -12.33
C ASP A 265 -17.49 -4.02 -12.34
N GLU A 266 -17.64 -2.88 -13.02
CA GLU A 266 -16.57 -1.89 -13.21
C GLU A 266 -15.89 -1.46 -11.89
N LEU A 267 -16.64 -1.36 -10.79
CA LEU A 267 -16.14 -0.97 -9.47
C LEU A 267 -15.40 -2.12 -8.77
N SER A 268 -15.99 -3.32 -8.74
CA SER A 268 -15.33 -4.50 -8.18
C SER A 268 -14.03 -4.79 -8.91
N LEU A 269 -14.03 -4.72 -10.25
CA LEU A 269 -12.84 -4.86 -11.07
C LEU A 269 -11.80 -3.77 -10.77
N ALA A 270 -12.20 -2.50 -10.63
CA ALA A 270 -11.30 -1.40 -10.29
C ALA A 270 -10.64 -1.58 -8.91
N VAL A 271 -11.41 -1.97 -7.89
CA VAL A 271 -10.90 -2.22 -6.53
C VAL A 271 -9.99 -3.45 -6.51
N ALA A 272 -10.37 -4.55 -7.18
CA ALA A 272 -9.54 -5.75 -7.29
C ALA A 272 -8.19 -5.45 -7.98
N LEU A 273 -8.20 -4.72 -9.10
CA LEU A 273 -6.98 -4.30 -9.81
C LEU A 273 -6.07 -3.48 -8.91
N ASN A 274 -6.63 -2.51 -8.18
CA ASN A 274 -5.88 -1.65 -7.27
C ASN A 274 -5.26 -2.43 -6.09
N ASN A 275 -6.03 -3.32 -5.47
CA ASN A 275 -5.59 -4.06 -4.28
C ASN A 275 -4.56 -5.14 -4.63
N LEU A 276 -4.72 -5.84 -5.76
CA LEU A 276 -3.70 -6.76 -6.28
C LEU A 276 -2.36 -6.04 -6.56
N ILE A 277 -2.42 -4.80 -7.04
CA ILE A 277 -1.23 -3.97 -7.26
C ILE A 277 -0.57 -3.59 -5.94
N ALA A 278 -1.34 -3.22 -4.92
CA ALA A 278 -0.82 -2.96 -3.58
C ALA A 278 -0.12 -4.19 -2.97
N LEU A 279 -0.70 -5.40 -3.13
CA LEU A 279 -0.10 -6.67 -2.69
C LEU A 279 1.16 -7.06 -3.47
N LYS A 280 1.18 -6.87 -4.79
CA LYS A 280 2.37 -7.14 -5.62
C LYS A 280 3.49 -6.13 -5.38
N GLY A 281 3.15 -4.88 -5.09
CA GLY A 281 4.09 -3.78 -4.94
C GLY A 281 5.01 -3.61 -6.17
N PRO A 282 6.29 -3.25 -5.99
CA PRO A 282 7.20 -2.94 -7.09
C PRO A 282 7.73 -4.17 -7.86
N LYS A 283 7.19 -5.38 -7.65
CA LYS A 283 7.65 -6.60 -8.33
C LYS A 283 7.35 -6.57 -9.84
N ASP A 284 6.12 -6.22 -10.21
CA ASP A 284 5.61 -6.29 -11.58
C ASP A 284 5.21 -4.90 -12.13
N VAL A 285 6.05 -3.88 -11.94
CA VAL A 285 5.68 -2.46 -12.17
C VAL A 285 5.00 -2.19 -13.52
N SER A 286 5.51 -2.79 -14.61
CA SER A 286 4.93 -2.59 -15.95
C SER A 286 3.60 -3.34 -16.17
N ASP A 287 3.32 -4.41 -15.43
CA ASP A 287 2.00 -5.05 -15.43
C ASP A 287 1.01 -4.23 -14.60
N GLY A 288 1.42 -3.73 -13.43
CA GLY A 288 0.62 -2.85 -12.59
C GLY A 288 0.20 -1.57 -13.31
N LEU A 289 1.13 -0.90 -14.01
CA LEU A 289 0.80 0.28 -14.83
C LEU A 289 -0.24 -0.06 -15.92
N ARG A 290 0.00 -1.13 -16.69
CA ARG A 290 -0.92 -1.63 -17.72
C ARG A 290 -2.31 -2.00 -17.17
N LYS A 291 -2.35 -2.55 -15.94
CA LYS A 291 -3.59 -2.91 -15.25
C LYS A 291 -4.38 -1.69 -14.78
N LEU A 292 -3.72 -0.65 -14.25
CA LEU A 292 -4.39 0.62 -13.94
C LEU A 292 -4.82 1.37 -15.20
N ASP A 293 -4.09 1.25 -16.31
CA ASP A 293 -4.48 1.85 -17.58
C ASP A 293 -5.79 1.26 -18.16
N ARG A 294 -6.32 0.14 -17.62
CA ARG A 294 -7.71 -0.32 -17.86
C ARG A 294 -8.77 0.63 -17.29
N LEU A 295 -8.45 1.36 -16.23
CA LEU A 295 -9.36 2.25 -15.48
C LEU A 295 -9.31 3.70 -15.98
N LYS A 296 -8.49 3.96 -17.01
CA LYS A 296 -8.24 5.28 -17.55
C LYS A 296 -9.31 5.67 -18.56
N GLU A 297 -9.73 6.94 -18.54
CA GLU A 297 -10.57 7.53 -19.58
C GLU A 297 -9.90 7.45 -20.95
N LYS A 298 -10.62 6.93 -21.96
CA LYS A 298 -10.02 6.38 -23.19
C LYS A 298 -9.31 7.43 -24.04
N ASP A 299 -9.93 8.60 -24.18
CA ASP A 299 -9.44 9.69 -25.04
C ASP A 299 -8.52 10.69 -24.31
N SER A 300 -8.36 10.56 -22.99
CA SER A 300 -7.47 11.44 -22.22
C SER A 300 -6.01 11.12 -22.51
N GLN A 301 -5.13 12.13 -22.58
CA GLN A 301 -3.68 11.89 -22.64
C GLN A 301 -3.16 11.45 -21.28
N ASN A 302 -3.56 12.16 -20.23
CA ASN A 302 -3.07 11.96 -18.86
C ASN A 302 -3.84 10.84 -18.16
N PHE A 303 -3.35 10.39 -17.00
CA PHE A 303 -4.10 9.40 -16.21
C PHE A 303 -5.24 10.08 -15.47
N GLN A 304 -6.46 9.84 -15.93
CA GLN A 304 -7.71 10.25 -15.31
C GLN A 304 -8.62 9.01 -15.26
N LEU A 305 -9.28 8.77 -14.13
CA LEU A 305 -10.28 7.70 -14.01
C LEU A 305 -11.42 7.92 -15.01
N ALA A 306 -11.88 6.83 -15.63
CA ALA A 306 -13.06 6.85 -16.51
C ALA A 306 -14.27 7.48 -15.80
N HIS A 307 -15.12 8.20 -16.54
CA HIS A 307 -16.19 9.03 -15.97
C HIS A 307 -17.12 8.27 -15.00
N GLY A 308 -17.50 7.02 -15.34
CA GLY A 308 -18.30 6.14 -14.48
C GLY A 308 -17.63 5.84 -13.14
N LEU A 309 -16.36 5.42 -13.17
CA LEU A 309 -15.54 5.20 -11.97
C LEU A 309 -15.37 6.47 -11.14
N ASN A 310 -15.13 7.62 -11.78
CA ASN A 310 -14.88 8.88 -11.08
C ASN A 310 -16.12 9.42 -10.33
N LEU A 311 -17.33 9.07 -10.78
CA LEU A 311 -18.60 9.41 -10.11
C LEU A 311 -19.00 8.40 -9.02
N LYS A 312 -18.60 7.13 -9.15
CA LYS A 312 -19.06 6.03 -8.29
C LYS A 312 -18.09 5.65 -7.16
N LEU A 313 -16.77 5.74 -7.40
CA LEU A 313 -15.76 5.41 -6.39
C LEU A 313 -15.66 6.49 -5.31
N SER A 314 -15.57 6.07 -4.04
CA SER A 314 -15.44 6.99 -2.91
C SER A 314 -14.16 7.84 -3.00
N PRO A 315 -14.09 9.02 -2.36
CA PRO A 315 -12.87 9.85 -2.36
C PRO A 315 -11.62 9.07 -1.92
N LYS A 316 -11.73 8.26 -0.86
CA LYS A 316 -10.66 7.38 -0.36
C LYS A 316 -10.22 6.35 -1.41
N GLN A 317 -11.17 5.73 -2.14
CA GLN A 317 -10.86 4.76 -3.20
C GLN A 317 -10.17 5.41 -4.40
N ARG A 318 -10.68 6.58 -4.85
CA ARG A 318 -10.08 7.33 -5.96
C ARG A 318 -8.65 7.77 -5.61
N GLU A 319 -8.46 8.33 -4.42
CA GLU A 319 -7.14 8.68 -3.90
C GLU A 319 -6.18 7.48 -3.89
N ALA A 320 -6.60 6.32 -3.39
CA ALA A 320 -5.77 5.11 -3.36
C ALA A 320 -5.32 4.67 -4.76
N VAL A 321 -6.20 4.73 -5.77
CA VAL A 321 -5.86 4.40 -7.17
C VAL A 321 -4.84 5.38 -7.73
N TYR A 322 -5.04 6.70 -7.52
CA TYR A 322 -4.08 7.71 -7.97
C TYR A 322 -2.73 7.60 -7.25
N ALA A 323 -2.72 7.37 -5.94
CA ALA A 323 -1.51 7.18 -5.15
C ALA A 323 -0.72 5.95 -5.63
N ASN A 324 -1.38 4.81 -5.83
CA ASN A 324 -0.75 3.61 -6.38
C ASN A 324 -0.22 3.85 -7.81
N ARG A 325 -0.94 4.60 -8.65
CA ARG A 325 -0.46 4.99 -9.99
C ARG A 325 0.80 5.86 -9.94
N VAL A 326 0.90 6.79 -8.99
CA VAL A 326 2.10 7.61 -8.76
C VAL A 326 3.26 6.77 -8.23
N LEU A 327 3.04 5.92 -7.22
CA LEU A 327 4.09 5.06 -6.67
C LEU A 327 4.68 4.12 -7.73
N LEU A 328 3.84 3.52 -8.58
CA LEU A 328 4.30 2.74 -9.73
C LEU A 328 5.11 3.58 -10.74
N LEU A 329 4.74 4.84 -11.00
CA LEU A 329 5.53 5.74 -11.87
C LEU A 329 6.90 6.05 -11.26
N LEU A 330 6.99 6.26 -9.94
CA LEU A 330 8.25 6.49 -9.23
C LEU A 330 9.16 5.25 -9.24
N HIS A 331 8.59 4.05 -9.14
CA HIS A 331 9.32 2.78 -9.32
C HIS A 331 9.72 2.54 -10.78
N ALA A 332 8.89 2.93 -11.76
CA ALA A 332 9.20 2.88 -13.19
C ALA A 332 10.17 3.99 -13.66
N ASN A 333 10.60 4.88 -12.76
CA ASN A 333 11.44 6.04 -13.04
C ASN A 333 10.84 7.02 -14.09
N ARG A 334 9.51 7.06 -14.21
CA ARG A 334 8.75 7.94 -15.11
C ARG A 334 8.38 9.24 -14.39
N LEU A 335 9.40 10.00 -14.00
CA LEU A 335 9.27 11.11 -13.06
C LEU A 335 8.38 12.25 -13.58
N ASP A 336 8.39 12.54 -14.89
CA ASP A 336 7.56 13.62 -15.45
C ASP A 336 6.06 13.31 -15.36
N GLN A 337 5.66 12.08 -15.70
CA GLN A 337 4.28 11.59 -15.52
C GLN A 337 3.88 11.57 -14.04
N ALA A 338 4.81 11.28 -13.13
CA ALA A 338 4.53 11.32 -11.69
C ALA A 338 4.31 12.76 -11.20
N ARG A 339 5.16 13.70 -11.64
CA ARG A 339 5.10 15.12 -11.28
C ARG A 339 3.80 15.78 -11.78
N GLU A 340 3.44 15.51 -13.03
CA GLU A 340 2.20 15.98 -13.65
C GLU A 340 0.96 15.43 -12.95
N LEU A 341 0.92 14.11 -12.68
CA LEU A 341 -0.21 13.50 -11.99
C LEU A 341 -0.36 14.03 -10.56
N VAL A 342 0.73 14.11 -9.79
CA VAL A 342 0.71 14.63 -8.41
C VAL A 342 0.25 16.08 -8.33
N ALA A 343 0.62 16.93 -9.29
CA ALA A 343 0.17 18.32 -9.32
C ALA A 343 -1.36 18.44 -9.36
N ALA A 344 -2.06 17.54 -10.07
CA ALA A 344 -3.53 17.51 -10.08
C ALA A 344 -4.13 16.96 -8.77
N LEU A 345 -3.42 16.10 -8.02
CA LEU A 345 -3.93 15.52 -6.77
C LEU A 345 -4.11 16.56 -5.65
N SER A 346 -3.33 17.65 -5.67
CA SER A 346 -3.46 18.74 -4.69
C SER A 346 -4.82 19.43 -4.75
N ASP A 347 -5.38 19.63 -5.94
CA ASP A 347 -6.71 20.23 -6.13
C ASP A 347 -7.83 19.20 -5.93
N MET A 348 -7.61 17.94 -6.34
CA MET A 348 -8.59 16.86 -6.23
C MET A 348 -8.81 16.34 -4.80
N PHE A 349 -7.78 16.41 -3.96
CA PHE A 349 -7.74 15.82 -2.61
C PHE A 349 -7.16 16.80 -1.58
N ALA A 350 -7.56 18.08 -1.65
CA ALA A 350 -7.03 19.19 -0.84
C ALA A 350 -7.09 18.97 0.68
N ASP A 351 -7.99 18.12 1.18
CA ASP A 351 -8.09 17.77 2.59
C ASP A 351 -7.10 16.68 3.06
N SER A 352 -6.39 16.02 2.15
CA SER A 352 -5.52 14.88 2.45
C SER A 352 -4.04 15.26 2.60
N VAL A 353 -3.31 14.44 3.36
CA VAL A 353 -1.84 14.47 3.43
C VAL A 353 -1.18 13.69 2.29
N MET A 354 -1.92 12.81 1.57
CA MET A 354 -1.32 11.96 0.55
C MET A 354 -0.72 12.74 -0.63
N PRO A 355 -1.35 13.80 -1.19
CA PRO A 355 -0.78 14.56 -2.30
C PRO A 355 0.59 15.18 -1.95
N VAL A 356 0.74 15.76 -0.76
CA VAL A 356 2.01 16.38 -0.34
C VAL A 356 3.10 15.33 -0.04
N LEU A 357 2.74 14.18 0.52
CA LEU A 357 3.68 13.06 0.73
C LEU A 357 4.16 12.48 -0.61
N LEU A 358 3.27 12.35 -1.60
CA LEU A 358 3.64 11.94 -2.96
C LEU A 358 4.50 12.99 -3.66
N GLN A 359 4.23 14.29 -3.47
CA GLN A 359 5.04 15.39 -4.03
C GLN A 359 6.45 15.40 -3.46
N ALA A 360 6.59 15.21 -2.15
CA ALA A 360 7.88 15.00 -1.51
C ALA A 360 8.60 13.76 -2.05
N ALA A 361 7.89 12.65 -2.25
CA ALA A 361 8.46 11.44 -2.85
C ALA A 361 8.95 11.66 -4.30
N VAL A 362 8.25 12.47 -5.12
CA VAL A 362 8.74 12.90 -6.44
C VAL A 362 10.05 13.68 -6.29
N PHE A 363 10.11 14.69 -5.41
CA PHE A 363 11.33 15.48 -5.22
C PHE A 363 12.51 14.67 -4.69
N VAL A 364 12.29 13.72 -3.76
CA VAL A 364 13.33 12.78 -3.30
C VAL A 364 13.84 11.91 -4.45
N ARG A 365 12.95 11.39 -5.31
CA ARG A 365 13.34 10.60 -6.50
C ARG A 365 14.02 11.44 -7.59
N GLU A 366 13.81 12.76 -7.60
CA GLU A 366 14.55 13.74 -8.42
C GLU A 366 15.87 14.23 -7.76
N ASN A 367 16.27 13.69 -6.61
CA ASN A 367 17.43 14.11 -5.82
C ASN A 367 17.36 15.59 -5.35
N LYS A 368 16.17 16.06 -4.96
CA LYS A 368 15.87 17.43 -4.50
C LYS A 368 15.33 17.44 -3.06
N ALA A 369 16.06 16.81 -2.14
CA ALA A 369 15.64 16.64 -0.74
C ALA A 369 15.18 17.95 -0.07
N VAL A 370 15.93 19.05 -0.25
CA VAL A 370 15.57 20.39 0.27
C VAL A 370 14.16 20.83 -0.17
N ARG A 371 13.74 20.57 -1.42
CA ARG A 371 12.38 20.91 -1.89
C ARG A 371 11.29 20.03 -1.29
N ALA A 372 11.61 18.78 -0.97
CA ALA A 372 10.70 17.94 -0.19
C ALA A 372 10.58 18.46 1.25
N GLU A 373 11.69 18.87 1.87
CA GLU A 373 11.73 19.44 3.23
C GLU A 373 10.99 20.78 3.33
N GLU A 374 11.12 21.64 2.31
CA GLU A 374 10.38 22.91 2.14
C GLU A 374 8.87 22.66 2.07
N VAL A 375 8.43 21.80 1.13
CA VAL A 375 7.01 21.57 0.85
C VAL A 375 6.30 20.83 1.99
N LEU A 376 6.97 19.87 2.64
CA LEU A 376 6.44 19.24 3.86
C LEU A 376 6.37 20.24 5.02
N GLY A 377 7.35 21.13 5.17
CA GLY A 377 7.33 22.19 6.19
C GLY A 377 6.17 23.16 6.00
N GLN A 378 6.02 23.73 4.81
CA GLN A 378 4.93 24.65 4.46
C GLN A 378 3.54 24.03 4.66
N PHE A 379 3.37 22.74 4.39
CA PHE A 379 2.11 22.04 4.66
C PHE A 379 1.87 21.85 6.16
N ALA A 380 2.89 21.49 6.94
CA ALA A 380 2.78 21.35 8.39
C ALA A 380 2.41 22.68 9.09
N GLU A 381 3.01 23.79 8.65
CA GLU A 381 2.68 25.15 9.11
C GLU A 381 1.25 25.57 8.72
N LYS A 382 0.82 25.25 7.49
CA LYS A 382 -0.52 25.60 6.99
C LYS A 382 -1.64 24.74 7.60
N PHE A 383 -1.35 23.51 7.99
CA PHE A 383 -2.32 22.56 8.53
C PHE A 383 -1.80 21.85 9.81
N PRO A 384 -1.71 22.55 10.95
CA PRO A 384 -1.16 22.00 12.19
C PRO A 384 -1.80 20.68 12.62
N ASP A 385 -3.13 20.55 12.52
CA ASP A 385 -3.87 19.34 12.91
C ASP A 385 -3.54 18.11 12.03
N LYS A 386 -3.02 18.34 10.82
CA LYS A 386 -2.61 17.32 9.83
C LYS A 386 -1.09 17.14 9.77
N SER A 387 -0.33 17.93 10.54
CA SER A 387 1.14 18.03 10.46
C SER A 387 1.88 16.75 10.86
N LYS A 388 1.37 15.95 11.81
CA LYS A 388 2.08 14.83 12.45
C LYS A 388 2.75 13.86 11.47
N VAL A 389 2.02 13.38 10.46
CA VAL A 389 2.54 12.44 9.45
C VAL A 389 3.54 13.13 8.50
N VAL A 390 3.28 14.40 8.18
CA VAL A 390 4.08 15.24 7.29
C VAL A 390 5.42 15.60 7.93
N LEU A 391 5.45 15.88 9.24
CA LEU A 391 6.65 16.13 10.03
C LEU A 391 7.50 14.86 10.21
N LEU A 392 6.89 13.68 10.41
CA LEU A 392 7.61 12.40 10.39
C LEU A 392 8.28 12.15 9.03
N ALA A 393 7.56 12.41 7.93
CA ALA A 393 8.13 12.31 6.58
C ALA A 393 9.26 13.33 6.35
N ARG A 394 9.10 14.58 6.81
CA ARG A 394 10.13 15.62 6.73
C ARG A 394 11.40 15.23 7.49
N ALA A 395 11.23 14.69 8.69
CA ALA A 395 12.34 14.18 9.50
C ALA A 395 13.05 13.00 8.82
N GLN A 396 12.31 12.06 8.23
CA GLN A 396 12.88 10.92 7.51
C GLN A 396 13.66 11.37 6.26
N VAL A 397 13.13 12.32 5.50
CA VAL A 397 13.81 12.89 4.31
C VAL A 397 15.09 13.62 4.73
N ALA A 398 15.01 14.54 5.69
CA ALA A 398 16.16 15.29 6.19
C ALA A 398 17.25 14.37 6.77
N ALA A 399 16.88 13.34 7.54
CA ALA A 399 17.82 12.37 8.08
C ALA A 399 18.50 11.53 6.98
N ALA A 400 17.78 11.18 5.91
CA ALA A 400 18.32 10.46 4.76
C ALA A 400 19.18 11.36 3.84
N ALA A 401 18.90 12.66 3.79
CA ALA A 401 19.67 13.66 3.04
C ALA A 401 20.97 14.09 3.75
N GLY A 402 21.09 13.83 5.06
CA GLY A 402 22.22 14.28 5.87
C GLY A 402 22.03 15.66 6.51
N HIS A 403 20.78 16.07 6.75
CA HIS A 403 20.40 17.33 7.41
C HIS A 403 19.90 17.08 8.85
N PRO A 404 20.78 16.75 9.83
CA PRO A 404 20.36 16.31 11.15
C PRO A 404 19.63 17.40 11.95
N GLN A 405 19.91 18.68 11.73
CA GLN A 405 19.22 19.81 12.35
C GLN A 405 17.73 19.81 11.97
N ILE A 406 17.43 19.84 10.67
CA ILE A 406 16.06 19.85 10.12
C ILE A 406 15.30 18.59 10.54
N ALA A 407 15.99 17.45 10.62
CA ALA A 407 15.41 16.20 11.12
C ALA A 407 15.02 16.28 12.61
N ALA A 408 15.90 16.82 13.46
CA ALA A 408 15.62 16.99 14.89
C ALA A 408 14.51 18.03 15.14
N GLU A 409 14.54 19.16 14.44
CA GLU A 409 13.51 20.20 14.49
C GLU A 409 12.13 19.65 14.11
N SER A 410 12.05 18.88 13.02
CA SER A 410 10.78 18.31 12.54
C SER A 410 10.20 17.26 13.51
N LEU A 411 11.04 16.49 14.20
CA LEU A 411 10.57 15.57 15.26
C LEU A 411 10.17 16.31 16.54
N ALA A 412 10.91 17.35 16.92
CA ALA A 412 10.63 18.13 18.12
C ALA A 412 9.30 18.89 18.07
N GLN A 413 8.77 19.13 16.87
CA GLN A 413 7.46 19.76 16.62
C GLN A 413 6.25 18.81 16.81
N ILE A 414 6.44 17.53 17.17
CA ILE A 414 5.35 16.55 17.33
C ILE A 414 5.08 16.26 18.83
N PRO A 415 4.07 16.89 19.47
CA PRO A 415 3.93 16.84 20.94
C PRO A 415 3.68 15.44 21.48
N ASP A 416 2.77 14.69 20.85
CA ASP A 416 2.29 13.37 21.28
C ASP A 416 3.40 12.34 21.54
N ILE A 417 4.55 12.51 20.88
CA ILE A 417 5.68 11.57 20.93
C ILE A 417 6.96 12.20 21.50
N GLN A 418 6.95 13.50 21.81
CA GLN A 418 8.17 14.30 22.06
C GLN A 418 9.07 13.71 23.15
N HIS A 419 8.48 13.22 24.24
CA HIS A 419 9.19 12.65 25.39
C HIS A 419 9.24 11.11 25.40
N MET A 420 8.73 10.44 24.36
CA MET A 420 8.78 8.97 24.29
C MET A 420 10.22 8.51 24.07
N PRO A 421 10.71 7.43 24.73
CA PRO A 421 12.12 7.05 24.73
C PRO A 421 12.76 6.92 23.33
N ALA A 422 12.02 6.38 22.35
CA ALA A 422 12.50 6.27 20.97
C ALA A 422 12.68 7.63 20.30
N THR A 423 11.77 8.57 20.52
CA THR A 423 11.88 9.96 20.02
C THR A 423 13.03 10.68 20.69
N VAL A 424 13.15 10.58 22.02
CA VAL A 424 14.22 11.19 22.81
C VAL A 424 15.58 10.70 22.33
N ALA A 425 15.80 9.38 22.22
CA ALA A 425 17.04 8.81 21.71
C ALA A 425 17.35 9.23 20.26
N THR A 426 16.32 9.34 19.41
CA THR A 426 16.48 9.80 18.02
C THR A 426 16.88 11.27 17.96
N LEU A 427 16.20 12.13 18.73
CA LEU A 427 16.49 13.56 18.85
C LEU A 427 17.91 13.80 19.38
N VAL A 428 18.31 13.09 20.44
CA VAL A 428 19.67 13.14 21.00
C VAL A 428 20.70 12.73 19.95
N SER A 429 20.53 11.59 19.27
CA SER A 429 21.51 11.14 18.26
C SER A 429 21.57 12.06 17.04
N LEU A 430 20.45 12.68 16.63
CA LEU A 430 20.45 13.69 15.56
C LEU A 430 21.16 14.97 16.02
N LYS A 431 20.93 15.45 17.24
CA LYS A 431 21.61 16.63 17.78
C LYS A 431 23.11 16.40 18.02
N GLU A 432 23.53 15.22 18.50
CA GLU A 432 24.95 14.81 18.55
C GLU A 432 25.60 14.88 17.16
N ARG A 433 24.93 14.37 16.11
CA ARG A 433 25.41 14.45 14.72
C ARG A 433 25.42 15.86 14.15
N ALA A 434 24.58 16.76 14.68
CA ALA A 434 24.54 18.17 14.33
C ALA A 434 25.62 19.00 15.06
N GLY A 435 26.33 18.43 16.04
CA GLY A 435 27.24 19.14 16.94
C GLY A 435 26.56 19.88 18.10
N ASP A 436 25.25 19.72 18.26
CA ASP A 436 24.41 20.39 19.26
C ASP A 436 24.33 19.56 20.56
N ILE A 437 25.44 19.51 21.29
CA ILE A 437 25.54 18.72 22.54
C ILE A 437 24.67 19.31 23.65
N ASP A 438 24.63 20.64 23.77
CA ASP A 438 23.79 21.34 24.75
C ASP A 438 22.29 21.11 24.49
N GLY A 439 21.85 21.19 23.23
CA GLY A 439 20.47 20.89 22.85
C GLY A 439 20.13 19.40 23.01
N ALA A 440 21.09 18.49 22.85
CA ALA A 440 20.88 17.07 23.13
C ALA A 440 20.72 16.81 24.64
N ALA A 441 21.53 17.45 25.49
CA ALA A 441 21.33 17.45 26.94
C ALA A 441 19.97 18.05 27.33
N ALA A 442 19.56 19.17 26.72
CA ALA A 442 18.27 19.81 26.99
C ALA A 442 17.06 18.93 26.61
N VAL A 443 17.15 18.10 25.55
CA VAL A 443 16.12 17.11 25.20
C VAL A 443 15.99 16.04 26.30
N LEU A 444 17.11 15.57 26.85
CA LEU A 444 17.13 14.60 27.95
C LEU A 444 16.58 15.20 29.25
N ASP A 445 17.07 16.38 29.66
CA ASP A 445 16.61 17.07 30.86
C ASP A 445 15.11 17.45 30.78
N SER A 446 14.62 17.82 29.57
CA SER A 446 13.19 18.04 29.34
C SER A 446 12.37 16.76 29.42
N ALA A 447 12.90 15.61 28.97
CA ALA A 447 12.23 14.32 29.08
C ALA A 447 12.17 13.84 30.54
N ILE A 448 13.26 13.98 31.30
CA ILE A 448 13.29 13.72 32.76
C ILE A 448 12.19 14.53 33.45
N LYS A 449 12.11 15.84 33.18
CA LYS A 449 11.08 16.73 33.75
C LYS A 449 9.65 16.34 33.34
N TRP A 450 9.43 15.74 32.18
CA TRP A 450 8.11 15.25 31.80
C TRP A 450 7.76 13.97 32.55
N TRP A 451 8.65 12.97 32.52
CA TRP A 451 8.41 11.67 33.16
C TRP A 451 8.37 11.73 34.70
N SER A 452 9.05 12.69 35.34
CA SER A 452 8.93 12.91 36.79
C SER A 452 7.56 13.42 37.24
N ASN A 453 6.78 14.00 36.32
CA ASN A 453 5.41 14.45 36.55
C ASN A 453 4.35 13.48 35.96
N ALA A 454 4.78 12.43 35.23
CA ALA A 454 3.88 11.49 34.57
C ALA A 454 3.33 10.44 35.54
N MET A 455 2.04 10.54 35.87
CA MET A 455 1.30 9.52 36.64
C MET A 455 0.92 8.32 35.76
N THR A 456 1.93 7.57 35.31
CA THR A 456 1.81 6.38 34.46
C THR A 456 2.34 5.14 35.17
N GLU A 457 1.65 4.00 35.09
CA GLU A 457 2.12 2.74 35.68
C GLU A 457 3.46 2.27 35.08
N ASP A 458 3.67 2.49 33.78
CA ASP A 458 4.90 2.14 33.05
C ASP A 458 5.84 3.36 32.87
N ASN A 459 6.17 4.02 33.98
CA ASN A 459 6.99 5.24 33.98
C ASN A 459 8.44 4.96 33.54
N LYS A 460 8.92 5.67 32.50
CA LYS A 460 10.26 5.50 31.90
C LYS A 460 11.36 6.39 32.48
N LEU A 461 11.07 7.19 33.51
CA LEU A 461 11.99 8.15 34.14
C LEU A 461 13.38 7.56 34.40
N ASN A 462 13.46 6.39 35.04
CA ASN A 462 14.74 5.78 35.44
C ASN A 462 15.66 5.47 34.25
N ILE A 463 15.08 4.97 33.15
CA ILE A 463 15.83 4.65 31.93
C ILE A 463 16.35 5.94 31.29
N ILE A 464 15.52 6.98 31.23
CA ILE A 464 15.88 8.27 30.63
C ILE A 464 16.93 9.00 31.48
N MET A 465 16.85 8.94 32.81
CA MET A 465 17.89 9.46 33.72
C MET A 465 19.20 8.69 33.60
N GLN A 466 19.16 7.36 33.43
CA GLN A 466 20.36 6.52 33.28
C GLN A 466 21.07 6.80 31.95
N GLU A 467 20.32 6.97 30.86
CA GLU A 467 20.85 7.44 29.57
C GLU A 467 21.33 8.89 29.63
N ALA A 468 20.64 9.79 30.35
CA ALA A 468 21.07 11.18 30.51
C ALA A 468 22.38 11.31 31.30
N ALA A 469 22.53 10.56 32.39
CA ALA A 469 23.77 10.51 33.15
C ALA A 469 24.92 9.93 32.31
N SER A 470 24.65 8.87 31.55
CA SER A 470 25.61 8.25 30.62
C SER A 470 26.01 9.20 29.48
N PHE A 471 25.05 9.94 28.91
CA PHE A 471 25.28 10.98 27.92
C PHE A 471 26.16 12.10 28.47
N LYS A 472 25.81 12.66 29.64
CA LYS A 472 26.55 13.75 30.26
C LYS A 472 27.98 13.33 30.63
N LEU A 473 28.20 12.09 31.08
CA LEU A 473 29.54 11.51 31.27
C LEU A 473 30.32 11.37 29.94
N ARG A 474 29.69 10.92 28.84
CA ARG A 474 30.35 10.81 27.52
C ARG A 474 30.87 12.15 26.99
N HIS A 475 30.20 13.24 27.36
CA HIS A 475 30.55 14.62 26.94
C HIS A 475 31.28 15.43 28.03
N GLY A 476 31.75 14.79 29.12
CA GLY A 476 32.61 15.43 30.13
C GLY A 476 31.89 16.25 31.22
N HIS A 477 30.55 16.20 31.28
CA HIS A 477 29.74 16.84 32.32
C HIS A 477 29.61 15.92 33.54
N GLU A 478 30.73 15.64 34.20
CA GLU A 478 30.85 14.57 35.20
C GLU A 478 30.08 14.87 36.50
N GLU A 479 30.01 16.14 36.92
CA GLU A 479 29.21 16.59 38.07
C GLU A 479 27.71 16.38 37.85
N ASP A 480 27.19 16.65 36.65
CA ASP A 480 25.79 16.41 36.28
C ASP A 480 25.47 14.91 36.24
N ALA A 481 26.36 14.12 35.65
CA ALA A 481 26.22 12.67 35.58
C ALA A 481 26.19 12.06 36.99
N ALA A 482 27.09 12.48 37.88
CA ALA A 482 27.10 12.08 39.28
C ALA A 482 25.80 12.46 40.00
N ARG A 483 25.28 13.68 39.81
CA ARG A 483 24.01 14.12 40.41
C ARG A 483 22.82 13.25 39.98
N LEU A 484 22.71 12.92 38.69
CA LEU A 484 21.66 12.05 38.16
C LEU A 484 21.78 10.60 38.67
N PHE A 485 23.00 10.05 38.73
CA PHE A 485 23.23 8.72 39.30
C PHE A 485 22.94 8.67 40.81
N GLU A 486 23.27 9.72 41.58
CA GLU A 486 22.88 9.82 42.99
C GLU A 486 21.37 9.74 43.20
N GLU A 487 20.60 10.43 42.35
CA GLU A 487 19.13 10.46 42.43
C GLU A 487 18.52 9.09 42.06
N LEU A 488 19.07 8.40 41.06
CA LEU A 488 18.69 7.03 40.70
C LEU A 488 18.98 6.02 41.83
N VAL A 489 20.14 6.11 42.47
CA VAL A 489 20.50 5.25 43.61
C VAL A 489 19.56 5.51 44.80
N LYS A 490 19.31 6.77 45.14
CA LYS A 490 18.42 7.17 46.26
C LYS A 490 16.95 6.76 46.05
N SER A 491 16.46 6.81 44.82
CA SER A 491 15.05 6.55 44.50
C SER A 491 14.72 5.07 44.29
N HIS A 492 15.62 4.30 43.66
CA HIS A 492 15.30 2.93 43.19
C HIS A 492 16.33 1.86 43.57
N GLY A 493 17.49 2.22 44.14
CA GLY A 493 18.51 1.24 44.55
C GLY A 493 19.10 0.43 43.39
N ASN A 494 19.07 0.95 42.15
CA ASN A 494 19.56 0.24 40.97
C ASN A 494 21.09 0.03 41.06
N MET A 495 21.54 -1.22 40.93
CA MET A 495 22.96 -1.59 40.93
C MET A 495 23.73 -0.97 39.76
N GLU A 496 23.11 -0.82 38.59
CA GLU A 496 23.75 -0.19 37.43
C GLU A 496 23.98 1.31 37.66
N ALA A 497 23.00 1.99 38.26
CA ALA A 497 23.14 3.39 38.67
C ALA A 497 24.19 3.56 39.77
N LEU A 498 24.35 2.58 40.68
CA LEU A 498 25.40 2.60 41.70
C LEU A 498 26.80 2.40 41.09
N VAL A 499 26.95 1.52 40.10
CA VAL A 499 28.21 1.38 39.35
C VAL A 499 28.52 2.64 38.55
N GLY A 500 27.52 3.26 37.90
CA GLY A 500 27.63 4.55 37.23
C GLY A 500 28.02 5.68 38.21
N LEU A 501 27.45 5.68 39.41
CA LEU A 501 27.77 6.63 40.48
C LEU A 501 29.21 6.51 40.95
N VAL A 502 29.68 5.29 41.27
CA VAL A 502 31.07 5.07 41.68
C VAL A 502 32.03 5.47 40.55
N THR A 503 31.71 5.12 39.30
CA THR A 503 32.56 5.41 38.13
C THR A 503 32.65 6.90 37.78
N THR A 504 31.56 7.66 37.98
CA THR A 504 31.54 9.12 37.79
C THR A 504 32.23 9.84 38.95
N VAL A 505 31.82 9.52 40.19
CA VAL A 505 32.33 10.20 41.39
C VAL A 505 33.82 9.92 41.61
N ALA A 506 34.36 8.76 41.20
CA ALA A 506 35.79 8.48 41.30
C ALA A 506 36.69 9.46 40.52
N ARG A 507 36.14 10.22 39.56
CA ARG A 507 36.86 11.27 38.82
C ARG A 507 36.82 12.64 39.50
N VAL A 508 35.86 12.86 40.41
CA VAL A 508 35.55 14.16 41.02
C VAL A 508 35.89 14.18 42.53
N ASP A 509 35.55 13.13 43.27
CA ASP A 509 35.86 12.94 44.69
C ASP A 509 36.03 11.45 45.02
N VAL A 510 37.29 11.01 45.11
CA VAL A 510 37.66 9.61 45.41
C VAL A 510 37.09 9.13 46.75
N ASN A 511 37.09 9.98 47.78
CA ASN A 511 36.60 9.61 49.12
C ASN A 511 35.10 9.29 49.07
N LYS A 512 34.34 10.10 48.33
CA LYS A 512 32.91 9.89 48.12
C LYS A 512 32.65 8.64 47.27
N ALA A 513 33.48 8.36 46.26
CA ALA A 513 33.40 7.14 45.48
C ALA A 513 33.56 5.89 46.37
N GLU A 514 34.54 5.86 47.27
CA GLU A 514 34.72 4.77 48.23
C GLU A 514 33.50 4.56 49.17
N THR A 515 32.71 5.61 49.48
CA THR A 515 31.51 5.44 50.32
C THR A 515 30.34 4.80 49.57
N TYR A 516 30.29 4.92 48.25
CA TYR A 516 29.34 4.22 47.39
C TYR A 516 29.84 2.82 46.97
N GLU A 517 31.15 2.64 46.78
CA GLU A 517 31.78 1.34 46.50
C GLU A 517 31.41 0.30 47.55
N LYS A 518 31.41 0.70 48.84
CA LYS A 518 31.06 -0.15 49.99
C LYS A 518 29.60 -0.63 49.99
N GLN A 519 28.77 -0.18 49.05
CA GLN A 519 27.38 -0.61 48.82
C GLN A 519 27.25 -1.62 47.66
N LEU A 520 28.30 -1.79 46.85
CA LEU A 520 28.37 -2.82 45.81
C LEU A 520 28.47 -4.22 46.45
N LYS A 521 27.90 -5.23 45.77
CA LYS A 521 27.95 -6.63 46.25
C LYS A 521 29.34 -7.24 45.95
N PRO A 522 30.05 -7.81 46.94
CA PRO A 522 31.30 -8.51 46.71
C PRO A 522 31.14 -9.64 45.69
N LEU A 523 32.03 -9.71 44.69
CA LEU A 523 32.01 -10.74 43.65
C LEU A 523 32.48 -12.09 44.22
N PRO A 524 31.62 -13.14 44.27
CA PRO A 524 32.03 -14.43 44.84
C PRO A 524 33.13 -15.10 44.01
N GLY A 525 34.21 -15.51 44.68
CA GLY A 525 35.32 -16.24 44.05
C GLY A 525 36.53 -15.39 43.62
N LEU A 526 36.48 -14.06 43.75
CA LEU A 526 37.59 -13.16 43.38
C LEU A 526 38.69 -13.01 44.46
N MET A 527 38.65 -13.86 45.50
CA MET A 527 39.60 -13.90 46.61
C MET A 527 40.97 -14.45 46.17
N GLY A 528 41.88 -13.56 45.75
CA GLY A 528 43.24 -13.92 45.35
C GLY A 528 43.76 -13.24 44.08
N VAL A 529 43.02 -12.29 43.50
CA VAL A 529 43.47 -11.50 42.35
C VAL A 529 44.33 -10.32 42.83
N ASP A 530 45.61 -10.36 42.48
CA ASP A 530 46.58 -9.30 42.75
C ASP A 530 46.42 -8.15 41.73
N VAL A 531 45.65 -7.13 42.12
CA VAL A 531 45.37 -5.92 41.32
C VAL A 531 46.67 -5.17 41.02
N ASP A 532 47.55 -5.05 42.02
CA ASP A 532 48.87 -4.42 41.94
C ASP A 532 49.74 -5.08 40.84
N SER A 533 49.68 -6.40 40.71
CA SER A 533 50.38 -7.16 39.66
C SER A 533 49.70 -7.02 38.29
N LEU A 534 48.37 -6.98 38.24
CA LEU A 534 47.58 -6.79 37.02
C LEU A 534 47.82 -5.42 36.37
N GLU A 535 47.81 -4.33 37.14
CA GLU A 535 48.14 -2.99 36.63
C GLU A 535 49.58 -2.88 36.13
N LYS A 536 50.50 -3.65 36.73
CA LYS A 536 51.92 -3.71 36.31
C LYS A 536 52.14 -4.63 35.11
N THR A 537 51.21 -5.54 34.79
CA THR A 537 51.23 -6.24 33.50
C THR A 537 50.72 -5.31 32.41
N SER A 538 51.53 -5.11 31.35
CA SER A 538 51.06 -4.39 30.16
C SER A 538 49.80 -5.06 29.62
N GLY A 539 48.68 -4.34 29.67
CA GLY A 539 47.34 -4.88 29.40
C GLY A 539 47.27 -5.67 28.10
N ALA A 540 46.37 -6.66 28.07
CA ALA A 540 46.12 -7.46 26.88
C ALA A 540 45.82 -6.53 25.69
N LYS A 541 46.63 -6.67 24.63
CA LYS A 541 46.40 -5.86 23.43
C LYS A 541 45.02 -6.16 22.87
N HIS A 542 44.24 -5.12 22.61
CA HIS A 542 43.15 -5.20 21.66
C HIS A 542 43.73 -5.67 20.32
N ASP A 543 43.25 -6.82 19.83
CA ASP A 543 43.39 -7.18 18.42
C ASP A 543 42.32 -6.38 17.64
N ASP A 544 42.60 -5.08 17.50
CA ASP A 544 41.74 -4.08 16.84
C ASP A 544 41.75 -4.26 15.31
N ASP A 545 41.18 -5.36 14.85
CA ASP A 545 41.01 -5.70 13.42
C ASP A 545 39.83 -4.91 12.79
N SER A 546 39.62 -3.66 13.23
CA SER A 546 38.48 -2.80 12.84
C SER A 546 38.71 -1.28 12.98
N ALA A 547 39.91 -0.78 12.67
CA ALA A 547 40.14 0.67 12.50
C ALA A 547 41.02 0.96 11.26
N SER A 548 40.40 1.48 10.19
CA SER A 548 41.11 1.89 8.97
C SER A 548 41.88 3.18 9.20
N HIS A 549 43.22 3.10 9.18
CA HIS A 549 44.08 4.26 9.42
C HIS A 549 43.99 5.25 8.25
N VAL A 550 43.27 6.36 8.44
CA VAL A 550 43.51 7.59 7.68
C VAL A 550 44.87 8.13 8.13
N GLY A 551 45.68 8.58 7.17
CA GLY A 551 47.05 9.04 7.43
C GLY A 551 47.13 10.55 7.58
N VAL A 552 47.89 10.99 8.58
CA VAL A 552 48.54 12.31 8.62
C VAL A 552 50.01 12.06 8.97
N THR A 553 50.90 12.80 8.32
CA THR A 553 52.35 12.73 8.51
C THR A 553 52.86 13.99 9.19
N GLU A 554 53.71 13.85 10.21
CA GLU A 554 54.80 14.79 10.48
C GLU A 554 55.88 14.12 11.35
N ALA A 555 57.02 14.79 11.57
CA ALA A 555 58.28 14.15 11.96
C ALA A 555 59.09 14.96 13.00
N TYR A 556 60.27 14.42 13.35
CA TYR A 556 61.34 14.98 14.21
C TYR A 556 61.15 14.78 15.75
N GLU A 557 62.18 14.53 16.57
CA GLU A 557 63.64 14.37 16.33
C GLU A 557 64.31 13.31 17.28
N GLU A 558 65.65 13.31 17.33
CA GLU A 558 66.57 12.43 18.08
C GLU A 558 66.42 12.44 19.62
N GLY A 559 66.97 11.50 20.41
CA GLY A 559 67.77 10.29 20.12
C GLY A 559 68.58 9.78 21.33
N LYS A 560 69.38 8.70 21.15
CA LYS A 560 70.16 7.94 22.18
C LYS A 560 69.26 7.11 23.14
N SER A 561 69.66 5.95 23.68
CA SER A 561 70.91 5.17 23.59
C SER A 561 70.65 3.63 23.51
N LYS A 562 71.68 2.82 23.28
CA LYS A 562 71.56 1.39 22.90
C LYS A 562 71.34 0.43 24.09
N ALA A 563 70.24 -0.33 24.07
CA ALA A 563 70.07 -1.58 24.83
C ALA A 563 69.84 -2.79 23.89
N LYS A 564 70.23 -4.00 24.32
CA LYS A 564 70.39 -5.18 23.43
C LYS A 564 69.06 -5.87 23.10
N SER A 565 68.56 -5.72 21.87
CA SER A 565 67.40 -6.49 21.37
C SER A 565 67.72 -7.99 21.25
N LYS A 566 66.99 -8.85 21.98
CA LYS A 566 67.11 -10.32 21.85
C LYS A 566 66.67 -10.77 20.44
N LYS A 567 67.56 -11.44 19.69
CA LYS A 567 67.24 -11.97 18.34
C LYS A 567 66.08 -12.99 18.43
N LYS A 568 64.92 -12.68 17.82
CA LYS A 568 63.82 -13.65 17.66
C LYS A 568 64.32 -14.86 16.85
N ARG A 569 64.22 -16.08 17.42
CA ARG A 569 64.51 -17.35 16.73
C ARG A 569 63.60 -17.46 15.49
N LYS A 570 64.15 -17.37 14.28
CA LYS A 570 63.42 -17.77 13.07
C LYS A 570 63.13 -19.28 13.14
N ARG A 571 61.86 -19.67 12.97
CA ARG A 571 61.47 -21.09 12.85
C ARG A 571 62.08 -21.67 11.57
N LYS A 572 62.44 -22.97 11.58
CA LYS A 572 62.95 -23.66 10.38
C LYS A 572 61.88 -23.64 9.26
N PRO A 573 62.25 -23.43 7.98
CA PRO A 573 61.31 -23.59 6.87
C PRO A 573 60.68 -24.99 6.84
N ARG A 574 59.41 -25.08 6.47
CA ARG A 574 58.70 -26.36 6.29
C ARG A 574 58.58 -26.64 4.80
N TYR A 575 59.38 -27.58 4.30
CA TYR A 575 59.38 -27.96 2.89
C TYR A 575 58.08 -28.66 2.46
N PRO A 576 57.74 -28.65 1.15
CA PRO A 576 56.62 -29.41 0.61
C PRO A 576 56.73 -30.92 0.91
N LYS A 577 55.59 -31.59 1.03
CA LYS A 577 55.51 -33.02 1.35
C LYS A 577 56.16 -33.84 0.22
N GLY A 578 57.32 -34.44 0.50
CA GLY A 578 58.11 -35.24 -0.46
C GLY A 578 59.36 -34.57 -1.01
N PHE A 579 59.75 -33.39 -0.54
CA PHE A 579 61.02 -32.74 -0.93
C PHE A 579 62.17 -33.15 -0.01
N ASP A 580 63.22 -33.78 -0.56
CA ASP A 580 64.48 -34.08 0.12
C ASP A 580 65.53 -32.98 -0.18
N PRO A 581 66.07 -32.28 0.85
CA PRO A 581 67.14 -31.30 0.66
C PRO A 581 68.47 -31.87 0.14
N ALA A 582 68.74 -33.17 0.29
CA ALA A 582 70.00 -33.79 -0.14
C ALA A 582 70.01 -34.18 -1.63
N ASN A 583 68.85 -34.49 -2.20
CA ASN A 583 68.64 -34.73 -3.63
C ASN A 583 67.39 -33.97 -4.10
N PRO A 584 67.51 -32.65 -4.40
CA PRO A 584 66.42 -31.91 -4.99
C PRO A 584 66.13 -32.48 -6.38
N GLY A 585 64.96 -33.11 -6.53
CA GLY A 585 64.43 -33.53 -7.82
C GLY A 585 64.23 -32.34 -8.79
N PRO A 586 63.86 -32.61 -10.05
CA PRO A 586 63.71 -31.58 -11.08
C PRO A 586 62.83 -30.41 -10.59
N PRO A 587 63.19 -29.17 -10.91
CA PRO A 587 62.59 -27.98 -10.30
C PRO A 587 61.07 -27.93 -10.54
N PRO A 588 60.29 -27.43 -9.56
CA PRO A 588 58.84 -27.39 -9.67
C PRO A 588 58.40 -26.49 -10.83
N ASP A 589 57.38 -26.97 -11.55
CA ASP A 589 56.64 -26.30 -12.64
C ASP A 589 56.79 -24.76 -12.67
N PRO A 590 57.42 -24.18 -13.73
CA PRO A 590 57.59 -22.74 -13.86
C PRO A 590 56.29 -21.93 -13.82
N GLU A 591 55.14 -22.52 -14.17
CA GLU A 591 53.84 -21.85 -14.11
C GLU A 591 53.18 -21.95 -12.73
N ARG A 592 53.85 -22.54 -11.73
CA ARG A 592 53.28 -22.82 -10.40
C ARG A 592 52.90 -21.58 -9.60
N TRP A 593 53.45 -20.41 -9.92
CA TRP A 593 53.10 -19.13 -9.30
C TRP A 593 51.95 -18.39 -10.01
N LEU A 594 51.64 -18.72 -11.27
CA LEU A 594 50.56 -18.09 -12.01
C LEU A 594 49.17 -18.50 -11.47
N PRO A 595 48.15 -17.62 -11.54
CA PRO A 595 46.76 -17.98 -11.30
C PRO A 595 46.34 -19.24 -12.08
N LYS A 596 45.53 -20.11 -11.47
CA LYS A 596 45.22 -21.45 -12.04
C LYS A 596 44.52 -21.41 -13.42
N ARG A 597 44.00 -20.25 -13.86
CA ARG A 597 43.39 -20.04 -15.18
C ARG A 597 44.40 -19.70 -16.29
N GLU A 598 45.59 -19.24 -15.92
CA GLU A 598 46.62 -18.71 -16.83
C GLU A 598 47.73 -19.73 -17.15
N ARG A 599 47.65 -20.93 -16.54
CA ARG A 599 48.59 -22.03 -16.77
C ARG A 599 48.24 -22.78 -18.05
N SER A 600 49.24 -23.20 -18.82
CA SER A 600 49.13 -24.07 -19.99
C SER A 600 48.31 -25.35 -19.74
N SER A 601 48.35 -25.87 -18.52
CA SER A 601 47.59 -27.05 -18.06
C SER A 601 46.09 -26.78 -17.82
N TYR A 602 45.62 -25.53 -17.90
CA TYR A 602 44.22 -25.19 -17.65
C TYR A 602 43.31 -25.50 -18.84
N ARG A 603 42.44 -26.52 -18.69
CA ARG A 603 41.31 -26.76 -19.61
C ARG A 603 40.00 -26.28 -18.99
N PRO A 604 39.36 -25.20 -19.52
CA PRO A 604 38.04 -24.77 -19.08
C PRO A 604 36.98 -25.85 -19.28
N LYS A 605 36.05 -26.01 -18.31
CA LYS A 605 34.87 -26.86 -18.51
C LYS A 605 33.92 -26.21 -19.51
N ARG A 606 33.27 -27.02 -20.35
CA ARG A 606 32.60 -26.62 -21.61
C ARG A 606 31.45 -25.58 -21.52
N LYS A 607 31.02 -25.12 -20.34
CA LYS A 607 29.90 -24.16 -20.18
C LYS A 607 30.32 -22.68 -20.10
N ASP A 608 31.51 -22.36 -19.56
CA ASP A 608 31.84 -20.98 -19.16
C ASP A 608 32.73 -20.20 -20.16
N LYS A 609 32.56 -20.43 -21.47
CA LYS A 609 33.39 -19.80 -22.51
C LYS A 609 33.30 -18.26 -22.59
N ARG A 610 32.29 -17.61 -21.99
CA ARG A 610 32.18 -16.14 -21.93
C ARG A 610 32.93 -15.50 -20.76
N ALA A 611 33.36 -16.26 -19.75
CA ALA A 611 34.03 -15.73 -18.55
C ALA A 611 35.57 -15.59 -18.70
N ALA A 612 36.12 -15.86 -19.89
CA ALA A 612 37.55 -15.89 -20.16
C ALA A 612 38.10 -14.67 -20.93
N GLN A 613 37.25 -13.66 -21.21
CA GLN A 613 37.59 -12.58 -22.16
C GLN A 613 37.21 -11.17 -21.66
N VAL A 614 36.87 -11.00 -20.37
CA VAL A 614 36.39 -9.71 -19.80
C VAL A 614 37.04 -9.40 -18.45
N ARG A 615 38.29 -8.92 -18.48
CA ARG A 615 38.85 -7.84 -17.62
C ARG A 615 40.34 -7.62 -17.93
N GLY A 616 40.60 -6.78 -18.94
CA GLY A 616 41.83 -5.98 -18.98
C GLY A 616 41.63 -4.67 -18.22
N SER A 617 42.72 -4.00 -17.84
CA SER A 617 42.68 -2.62 -17.33
C SER A 617 42.21 -1.64 -18.42
N GLN A 618 41.75 -0.45 -18.02
CA GLN A 618 41.36 0.60 -18.97
C GLN A 618 42.54 1.04 -19.84
N GLY A 619 42.27 1.47 -21.07
CA GLY A 619 43.25 2.15 -21.94
C GLY A 619 44.00 1.26 -22.93
N ALA A 620 43.30 0.48 -23.76
CA ALA A 620 43.87 -0.15 -24.96
C ALA A 620 42.92 0.02 -26.15
N VAL A 621 43.43 0.55 -27.27
CA VAL A 621 42.63 0.90 -28.45
C VAL A 621 42.43 -0.32 -29.37
N VAL A 622 41.22 -0.49 -29.87
CA VAL A 622 40.88 -1.53 -30.86
C VAL A 622 41.60 -1.26 -32.18
N ARG A 623 42.17 -2.29 -32.81
CA ARG A 623 42.51 -2.27 -34.23
C ARG A 623 42.03 -3.55 -34.90
N GLU A 624 41.29 -3.37 -35.98
CA GLU A 624 40.67 -4.45 -36.75
C GLU A 624 41.70 -5.29 -37.53
N LYS A 625 41.30 -6.49 -37.94
CA LYS A 625 41.78 -7.05 -39.21
C LYS A 625 40.74 -7.94 -39.91
N GLN A 626 39.95 -7.27 -40.77
CA GLN A 626 39.40 -7.66 -42.08
C GLN A 626 38.99 -9.11 -42.40
N GLU A 627 37.96 -9.17 -43.25
CA GLU A 627 37.26 -10.35 -43.72
C GLU A 627 37.97 -11.09 -44.87
N ALA A 628 37.73 -12.41 -44.94
CA ALA A 628 37.51 -13.17 -46.17
C ALA A 628 36.90 -14.54 -45.78
N GLY A 629 35.90 -15.12 -46.47
CA GLY A 629 35.12 -14.65 -47.62
C GLY A 629 34.52 -15.85 -48.35
N THR A 630 33.33 -15.71 -48.96
CA THR A 630 32.59 -16.76 -49.73
C THR A 630 32.11 -17.98 -48.89
N SER A 631 31.02 -18.70 -49.21
CA SER A 631 29.84 -18.47 -50.08
C SER A 631 28.80 -19.59 -49.85
N GLY A 632 27.53 -19.42 -50.25
CA GLY A 632 26.67 -20.57 -50.62
C GLY A 632 25.33 -20.75 -49.89
N ALA A 633 24.31 -20.06 -50.39
CA ALA A 633 22.93 -20.54 -50.65
C ALA A 633 22.23 -21.62 -49.77
N SER A 634 21.06 -21.22 -49.26
CA SER A 634 19.75 -21.88 -49.45
C SER A 634 19.42 -23.28 -48.87
N SER A 635 18.45 -23.24 -47.95
CA SER A 635 17.10 -23.85 -48.07
C SER A 635 16.74 -25.16 -47.36
N ASN A 636 15.42 -25.27 -47.14
CA ASN A 636 14.56 -26.42 -46.89
C ASN A 636 14.69 -27.23 -45.58
N SER A 637 13.74 -26.90 -44.70
CA SER A 637 12.95 -27.79 -43.86
C SER A 637 12.88 -29.29 -44.23
N SER A 638 13.05 -30.16 -43.22
CA SER A 638 12.19 -31.34 -43.03
C SER A 638 12.19 -31.85 -41.58
N ASN A 639 11.12 -31.52 -40.84
CA ASN A 639 10.27 -32.36 -39.96
C ASN A 639 10.84 -33.53 -39.07
N SER A 640 10.04 -33.89 -38.06
CA SER A 640 9.98 -35.15 -37.29
C SER A 640 10.89 -35.35 -36.05
N LYS A 641 10.24 -35.39 -34.87
CA LYS A 641 10.02 -36.55 -33.96
C LYS A 641 11.18 -37.57 -33.77
N SER A 642 11.39 -38.18 -32.59
CA SER A 642 10.67 -38.19 -31.29
C SER A 642 11.44 -38.97 -30.20
N ASN A 643 10.96 -38.89 -28.94
CA ASN A 643 11.28 -39.71 -27.74
C ASN A 643 12.72 -39.56 -27.18
N GLN A 644 13.00 -39.31 -25.88
CA GLN A 644 12.39 -39.65 -24.57
C GLN A 644 12.83 -41.03 -24.02
N VAL A 645 13.02 -41.11 -22.68
CA VAL A 645 13.37 -42.30 -21.86
C VAL A 645 14.89 -42.65 -21.95
N SER A 646 15.64 -43.05 -20.89
CA SER A 646 15.30 -43.50 -19.52
C SER A 646 16.25 -43.02 -18.39
N THR A 647 15.70 -43.13 -17.19
CA THR A 647 16.23 -43.07 -15.81
C THR A 647 17.56 -43.77 -15.46
N SER A 648 18.48 -43.00 -14.86
CA SER A 648 19.18 -43.22 -13.57
C SER A 648 19.38 -44.62 -12.94
N LYS A 649 20.63 -44.88 -12.50
CA LYS A 649 21.07 -45.54 -11.24
C LYS A 649 22.56 -45.23 -11.00
N GLY A 650 23.12 -45.15 -9.79
CA GLY A 650 22.56 -45.21 -8.43
C GLY A 650 23.70 -45.22 -7.37
N THR A 651 23.36 -45.41 -6.08
CA THR A 651 24.25 -45.71 -4.90
C THR A 651 25.35 -44.68 -4.52
N SER A 652 25.65 -44.34 -3.26
CA SER A 652 25.11 -44.59 -1.89
C SER A 652 25.53 -43.38 -1.01
N GLN A 653 25.49 -43.26 0.34
CA GLN A 653 25.23 -44.07 1.57
C GLN A 653 24.89 -43.03 2.71
N ASN A 654 24.67 -43.24 4.01
CA ASN A 654 24.69 -44.35 4.99
C ASN A 654 23.82 -43.97 6.25
N ALA A 655 23.78 -44.82 7.30
CA ALA A 655 23.08 -44.66 8.60
C ALA A 655 21.52 -44.71 8.52
N ALA A 656 20.75 -45.48 9.30
CA ALA A 656 20.71 -45.80 10.75
C ALA A 656 20.06 -44.67 11.59
N ALA A 657 18.97 -44.88 12.37
CA ALA A 657 18.11 -46.07 12.60
C ALA A 657 16.73 -45.61 13.22
N GLU A 658 15.71 -46.41 13.60
CA GLU A 658 15.55 -47.88 13.64
C GLU A 658 14.09 -48.41 13.51
N GLN A 659 13.19 -48.10 14.47
CA GLN A 659 11.86 -48.74 14.69
C GLN A 659 10.70 -47.72 14.47
N SER A 660 9.41 -48.07 14.26
CA SER A 660 8.65 -49.33 14.37
C SER A 660 7.45 -49.43 13.37
N LYS A 661 6.69 -50.53 13.43
CA LYS A 661 5.45 -50.90 12.67
C LYS A 661 4.17 -50.39 13.40
N PRO A 662 2.90 -50.47 12.87
CA PRO A 662 2.35 -51.48 11.94
C PRO A 662 1.18 -51.12 10.96
N SER A 663 0.80 -52.11 10.12
CA SER A 663 -0.53 -52.34 9.46
C SER A 663 -1.05 -51.31 8.43
N SER A 664 -1.89 -51.65 7.44
CA SER A 664 -2.47 -52.95 6.97
C SER A 664 -2.69 -52.90 5.44
N LYS A 665 -2.46 -53.98 4.68
CA LYS A 665 -3.50 -54.89 4.10
C LYS A 665 -4.86 -54.24 3.76
N SER A 666 -5.52 -54.50 2.62
CA SER A 666 -5.12 -55.27 1.42
C SER A 666 -6.16 -55.20 0.27
N SER A 667 -5.68 -55.13 -0.99
CA SER A 667 -6.24 -55.75 -2.22
C SER A 667 -7.75 -55.72 -2.56
N ARG A 668 -8.10 -55.03 -3.66
CA ARG A 668 -8.96 -55.51 -4.77
C ARG A 668 -8.71 -54.58 -5.98
N LYS A 669 -8.11 -55.03 -7.10
CA LYS A 669 -8.57 -55.92 -8.20
C LYS A 669 -9.46 -55.18 -9.22
N LYS A 670 -9.03 -55.20 -10.50
CA LYS A 670 -9.75 -54.74 -11.72
C LYS A 670 -11.17 -55.38 -11.78
N SER A 671 -12.18 -54.88 -12.50
CA SER A 671 -12.18 -54.31 -13.86
C SER A 671 -13.58 -53.84 -14.29
N ARG A 672 -13.66 -52.97 -15.33
CA ARG A 672 -14.80 -52.77 -16.26
C ARG A 672 -16.13 -52.27 -15.66
N ASN A 673 -16.95 -51.50 -16.39
CA ASN A 673 -16.77 -50.96 -17.75
C ASN A 673 -16.25 -49.51 -17.74
#